data_AF-A0A1R3JN03-F1
#
_entry.id   AF-A0A1R3JN03-F1
#
_cell.length_a   1.000
_cell.length_b   1.000
_cell.length_c   1.000
_cell.angle_alpha   90.00
_cell.angle_beta   90.00
_cell.angle_gamma   90.00
#
_symmetry.space_group_name_H-M   'P 1'
#
loop_
_entity.id
_entity.type
_entity.pdbx_description
1 polymer ?
#
loop_
_entity_poly.entity_id
_entity_poly.type
_entity_poly.pdbx_seq_one_letter_code
_entity_poly.pdbx_strand_id
1 'polypeptide(L)'
;MGKITYKKLKGSQNMRQRLLLATLNSTPILIEDIHADETLPGLRPHEISFLRLLEKLTDDCHIEINETGTKLKYKPGIIVGGSSLVHDCGVSRAIGYFLEPLIVLGLFARKPLFIILKGITNDSKDPSVDTFRKATLPMLKRFGVPPEGLKIEIKRRGVPPHGGGEVHLAVPTIQQLTATIWTDEGMVKRIRGIAFTSRVSVQLGNEMIYTARGIFNKLLPDVYIDSDYRFREEAGSSPGYGISLVAETTSGCFISADTTISYPRGEEADIEDEKEELMPAADVGEQMASILLEEIEKGGVVDSSHQGLLFLLCALCPKDVSKVRVGKLSPYGIETLRHIKDFLDVQFVIKPDPSTGTYLQLRRYLIVLDDVWNIRLWQEISIVFPEGLRGSRVMVTTRYEDAVRSQYVYRIQPLKEDEAWQLFCKRAFPDDVGRWCQTYLDSLARNLVEKCEGLPLTIVTLGGLMSSKKSIAEWKRVHDNLNWELSNNTALEKDYMIHRKKLVRLWMAEGFLKADNDATPEAVGESYLMELIYRSLLEVKGRNTSGRPKVIKMHDVLLEILLPISNEEKFVAVSDGGKEVKENGIHCCSVIVKGEGVQPGMSQLHSLFVFVVGDVSISWFYKLQYGFKLLRVLDLEDVPIHVLPTEIGKFFHLRYLNLTRTQVNVLPKSIGKLVNLQTLVFKGANIEELSFEIVKLQNLRHLSGFVFHTLEGPTAYVCHQITLALGNLKEADEEHLCSTIGGMKDLQNLRLVTGARSGRLKLDALLSVPPYLEKLFLNGEMERVPKA
;
A
#
# COMPACT_ATOMS: atom_id res chain seq x y z
N MET A 1 -53.45 -5.26 -35.62
CA MET A 1 -52.02 -5.30 -35.25
C MET A 1 -51.88 -4.80 -33.82
N GLY A 2 -51.54 -5.67 -32.87
CA GLY A 2 -51.39 -5.27 -31.46
C GLY A 2 -50.18 -4.35 -31.29
N LYS A 3 -50.32 -3.28 -30.50
CA LYS A 3 -49.19 -2.40 -30.15
C LYS A 3 -48.15 -3.21 -29.36
N ILE A 4 -46.96 -3.40 -29.94
CA ILE A 4 -45.82 -4.01 -29.25
C ILE A 4 -45.44 -3.09 -28.09
N THR A 5 -45.47 -3.62 -26.86
CA THR A 5 -45.11 -2.86 -25.65
C THR A 5 -43.64 -3.11 -25.35
N TYR A 6 -42.86 -2.03 -25.29
CA TYR A 6 -41.43 -2.08 -24.98
C TYR A 6 -41.18 -1.80 -23.50
N LYS A 7 -40.37 -2.65 -22.86
CA LYS A 7 -39.88 -2.42 -21.50
C LYS A 7 -38.83 -1.30 -21.54
N LYS A 8 -39.10 -0.19 -20.85
CA LYS A 8 -38.21 0.97 -20.79
C LYS A 8 -37.12 0.76 -19.74
N LEU A 9 -35.87 0.99 -20.14
CA LEU A 9 -34.68 0.89 -19.31
C LEU A 9 -33.82 2.13 -19.55
N LYS A 10 -32.94 2.45 -18.59
CA LYS A 10 -32.04 3.60 -18.67
C LYS A 10 -30.59 3.21 -18.45
N GLY A 11 -29.69 3.95 -19.10
CA GLY A 11 -28.24 3.81 -18.98
C GLY A 11 -27.67 2.57 -19.67
N SER A 12 -26.35 2.56 -19.83
CA SER A 12 -25.56 1.49 -20.46
C SER A 12 -25.13 0.37 -19.50
N GLN A 13 -25.38 0.51 -18.21
CA GLN A 13 -24.95 -0.46 -17.20
C GLN A 13 -25.51 -1.86 -17.48
N ASN A 14 -24.63 -2.88 -17.50
CA ASN A 14 -24.95 -4.28 -17.77
C ASN A 14 -25.73 -4.52 -19.08
N MET A 15 -25.47 -3.70 -20.10
CA MET A 15 -26.17 -3.76 -21.40
C MET A 15 -26.18 -5.17 -22.02
N ARG A 16 -25.04 -5.87 -21.95
CA ARG A 16 -24.89 -7.27 -22.41
C ARG A 16 -25.90 -8.22 -21.76
N GLN A 17 -26.04 -8.16 -20.43
CA GLN A 17 -26.95 -9.04 -19.69
C GLN A 17 -28.41 -8.72 -19.96
N ARG A 18 -28.76 -7.43 -20.04
CA ARG A 18 -30.12 -6.98 -20.36
C ARG A 18 -30.56 -7.48 -21.73
N LEU A 19 -29.68 -7.38 -22.72
CA LEU A 19 -29.92 -7.90 -24.07
C LEU A 19 -30.05 -9.43 -24.07
N LEU A 20 -29.14 -10.15 -23.40
CA LEU A 20 -29.21 -11.61 -23.26
C LEU A 20 -30.56 -12.07 -22.67
N LEU A 21 -30.98 -11.49 -21.54
CA LEU A 21 -32.23 -11.82 -20.88
C LEU A 21 -33.46 -11.41 -21.69
N ALA A 22 -33.39 -10.27 -22.40
CA ALA A 22 -34.43 -9.86 -23.33
C ALA A 22 -34.60 -10.87 -24.47
N THR A 23 -33.51 -11.39 -25.03
CA THR A 23 -33.54 -12.45 -26.05
C THR A 23 -34.13 -13.75 -25.50
N LEU A 24 -33.67 -14.20 -24.32
CA LEU A 24 -34.17 -15.43 -23.71
C LEU A 24 -35.67 -15.38 -23.38
N ASN A 25 -36.14 -14.25 -22.83
CA ASN A 25 -37.55 -14.06 -22.46
C ASN A 25 -38.41 -13.46 -23.59
N SER A 26 -37.85 -13.31 -24.80
CA SER A 26 -38.53 -12.67 -25.94
C SER A 26 -39.19 -11.31 -25.59
N THR A 27 -38.56 -10.53 -24.72
CA THR A 27 -39.09 -9.25 -24.22
C THR A 27 -38.54 -8.07 -25.03
N PRO A 28 -39.37 -7.30 -25.74
CA PRO A 28 -38.91 -6.09 -26.43
C PRO A 28 -38.48 -5.02 -25.42
N ILE A 29 -37.31 -4.41 -25.61
CA ILE A 29 -36.75 -3.39 -24.71
C ILE A 29 -36.44 -2.08 -25.45
N LEU A 30 -36.58 -0.97 -24.74
CA LEU A 30 -36.14 0.35 -25.14
C LEU A 30 -35.17 0.86 -24.08
N ILE A 31 -33.91 1.07 -24.44
CA ILE A 31 -32.88 1.61 -23.57
C ILE A 31 -32.64 3.07 -23.97
N GLU A 32 -32.80 3.98 -23.01
CA GLU A 32 -32.54 5.42 -23.18
C GLU A 32 -31.34 5.86 -22.33
N ASP A 33 -30.82 7.06 -22.59
CA ASP A 33 -29.74 7.69 -21.81
C ASP A 33 -28.41 6.87 -21.81
N ILE A 34 -28.06 6.24 -22.95
CA ILE A 34 -26.82 5.45 -23.10
C ILE A 34 -25.61 6.39 -23.20
N HIS A 35 -24.75 6.37 -22.17
CA HIS A 35 -23.56 7.24 -22.04
C HIS A 35 -23.87 8.74 -22.25
N ALA A 36 -25.09 9.19 -21.94
CA ALA A 36 -25.54 10.54 -22.28
C ALA A 36 -24.72 11.65 -21.59
N ASP A 37 -24.16 11.36 -20.42
CA ASP A 37 -23.38 12.30 -19.60
C ASP A 37 -21.85 12.18 -19.83
N GLU A 38 -21.39 11.30 -20.74
CA GLU A 38 -19.97 11.07 -21.01
C GLU A 38 -19.45 11.92 -22.19
N THR A 39 -18.12 12.10 -22.26
CA THR A 39 -17.45 12.87 -23.33
C THR A 39 -17.72 12.33 -24.74
N LEU A 40 -17.95 11.02 -24.86
CA LEU A 40 -18.31 10.32 -26.09
C LEU A 40 -19.64 9.60 -25.87
N PRO A 41 -20.79 10.26 -26.14
CA PRO A 41 -22.10 9.68 -25.90
C PRO A 41 -22.48 8.60 -26.92
N GLY A 42 -23.41 7.73 -26.52
CA GLY A 42 -23.93 6.66 -27.35
C GLY A 42 -23.22 5.31 -27.20
N LEU A 43 -23.58 4.35 -28.07
CA LEU A 43 -23.09 2.96 -28.01
C LEU A 43 -21.59 2.85 -28.29
N ARG A 44 -20.90 2.01 -27.51
CA ARG A 44 -19.50 1.67 -27.70
C ARG A 44 -19.30 0.63 -28.82
N PRO A 45 -18.11 0.53 -29.44
CA PRO A 45 -17.86 -0.40 -30.53
C PRO A 45 -18.18 -1.88 -30.22
N HIS A 46 -17.85 -2.37 -29.01
CA HIS A 46 -18.18 -3.74 -28.59
C HIS A 46 -19.68 -3.96 -28.39
N GLU A 47 -20.43 -2.96 -27.95
CA GLU A 47 -21.89 -3.04 -27.79
C GLU A 47 -22.57 -3.15 -29.17
N ILE A 48 -22.11 -2.37 -30.14
CA ILE A 48 -22.57 -2.46 -31.54
C ILE A 48 -22.20 -3.83 -32.13
N SER A 49 -20.98 -4.31 -31.89
CA SER A 49 -20.56 -5.65 -32.32
C SER A 49 -21.44 -6.73 -31.71
N PHE A 50 -21.83 -6.59 -30.44
CA PHE A 50 -22.72 -7.53 -29.77
C PHE A 50 -24.15 -7.50 -30.34
N LEU A 51 -24.68 -6.33 -30.68
CA LEU A 51 -25.98 -6.22 -31.35
C LEU A 51 -25.98 -6.90 -32.72
N ARG A 52 -24.92 -6.71 -33.52
CA ARG A 52 -24.73 -7.41 -34.80
C ARG A 52 -24.62 -8.92 -34.61
N LEU A 53 -24.00 -9.36 -33.51
CA LEU A 53 -23.92 -10.78 -33.17
C LEU A 53 -25.32 -11.35 -32.88
N LEU A 54 -26.14 -10.65 -32.10
CA LEU A 54 -27.52 -11.07 -31.84
C LEU A 54 -28.34 -11.16 -33.12
N GLU A 55 -28.22 -10.19 -34.02
CA GLU A 55 -28.87 -10.21 -35.34
C GLU A 55 -28.44 -11.43 -36.19
N LYS A 56 -27.16 -11.84 -36.12
CA LYS A 56 -26.69 -13.05 -36.82
C LYS A 56 -27.21 -14.37 -36.23
N LEU A 57 -27.48 -14.40 -34.92
CA LEU A 57 -27.87 -15.62 -34.21
C LEU A 57 -29.38 -15.84 -34.17
N THR A 58 -30.15 -14.78 -34.41
CA THR A 58 -31.61 -14.75 -34.26
C THR A 58 -32.29 -14.41 -35.58
N ASP A 59 -33.49 -14.95 -35.77
CA ASP A 59 -34.35 -14.67 -36.92
C ASP A 59 -35.53 -13.78 -36.50
N ASP A 60 -35.99 -12.87 -37.36
CA ASP A 60 -36.96 -11.78 -37.04
C ASP A 60 -36.52 -10.83 -35.90
N CYS A 61 -35.21 -10.63 -35.76
CA CYS A 61 -34.65 -9.64 -34.85
C CYS A 61 -34.78 -8.23 -35.43
N HIS A 62 -35.22 -7.26 -34.62
CA HIS A 62 -35.31 -5.86 -35.06
C HIS A 62 -34.56 -4.94 -34.10
N ILE A 63 -33.58 -4.23 -34.64
CA ILE A 63 -32.70 -3.34 -33.89
C ILE A 63 -32.77 -1.94 -34.51
N GLU A 64 -33.23 -0.96 -33.75
CA GLU A 64 -33.26 0.45 -34.16
C GLU A 64 -32.39 1.26 -33.19
N ILE A 65 -31.42 1.99 -33.75
CA ILE A 65 -30.53 2.88 -33.00
C ILE A 65 -30.78 4.31 -33.51
N ASN A 66 -30.89 5.28 -32.62
CA ASN A 66 -31.02 6.68 -33.02
C ASN A 66 -29.70 7.26 -33.55
N GLU A 67 -29.76 8.41 -34.23
CA GLU A 67 -28.59 9.05 -34.86
C GLU A 67 -27.43 9.28 -33.88
N THR A 68 -27.73 9.60 -32.62
CA THR A 68 -26.71 9.86 -31.58
C THR A 68 -26.27 8.60 -30.82
N GLY A 69 -26.85 7.43 -31.11
CA GLY A 69 -26.54 6.17 -30.42
C GLY A 69 -26.96 6.10 -28.94
N THR A 70 -27.63 7.14 -28.42
CA THR A 70 -28.06 7.26 -27.02
C THR A 70 -29.35 6.53 -26.70
N LYS A 71 -30.08 6.06 -27.72
CA LYS A 71 -31.31 5.28 -27.60
C LYS A 71 -31.23 4.04 -28.47
N LEU A 72 -31.52 2.89 -27.87
CA LEU A 72 -31.60 1.59 -28.52
C LEU A 72 -32.99 1.00 -28.33
N LYS A 73 -33.65 0.64 -29.42
CA LYS A 73 -34.86 -0.15 -29.42
C LYS A 73 -34.57 -1.54 -29.97
N TYR A 74 -34.77 -2.55 -29.14
CA TYR A 74 -34.43 -3.94 -29.42
C TYR A 74 -35.69 -4.80 -29.30
N LYS A 75 -36.09 -5.42 -30.41
CA LYS A 75 -37.10 -6.49 -30.44
C LYS A 75 -36.36 -7.81 -30.67
N PRO A 76 -36.32 -8.71 -29.68
CA PRO A 76 -35.64 -9.99 -29.82
C PRO A 76 -36.32 -10.88 -30.87
N GLY A 77 -35.49 -11.58 -31.65
CA GLY A 77 -35.91 -12.62 -32.58
C GLY A 77 -35.83 -14.03 -31.98
N ILE A 78 -36.13 -15.04 -32.80
CA ILE A 78 -36.04 -16.45 -32.40
C ILE A 78 -34.59 -16.93 -32.55
N ILE A 79 -34.04 -17.59 -31.54
CA ILE A 79 -32.66 -18.09 -31.58
C ILE A 79 -32.56 -19.31 -32.51
N VAL A 80 -31.90 -19.14 -33.66
CA VAL A 80 -31.78 -20.21 -34.66
C VAL A 80 -30.49 -21.01 -34.50
N GLY A 81 -29.39 -20.35 -34.14
CA GLY A 81 -28.05 -20.94 -34.19
C GLY A 81 -27.48 -20.95 -35.62
N GLY A 82 -26.58 -21.88 -35.93
CA GLY A 82 -26.00 -22.00 -37.27
C GLY A 82 -24.65 -22.70 -37.29
N SER A 83 -24.26 -23.28 -38.44
CA SER A 83 -23.07 -24.14 -38.55
C SER A 83 -21.83 -23.49 -39.19
N SER A 84 -21.95 -22.27 -39.73
CA SER A 84 -20.85 -21.58 -40.43
C SER A 84 -20.86 -20.07 -40.15
N LEU A 85 -21.07 -19.68 -38.90
CA LEU A 85 -21.09 -18.27 -38.54
C LEU A 85 -19.66 -17.76 -38.31
N VAL A 86 -19.37 -16.56 -38.79
CA VAL A 86 -18.12 -15.84 -38.50
C VAL A 86 -18.47 -14.47 -37.94
N HIS A 87 -17.87 -14.11 -36.82
CA HIS A 87 -18.08 -12.83 -36.18
C HIS A 87 -16.76 -12.18 -35.77
N ASP A 88 -16.69 -10.87 -36.05
CA ASP A 88 -15.57 -10.03 -35.64
C ASP A 88 -15.96 -9.27 -34.38
N CYS A 89 -15.31 -9.61 -33.27
CA CYS A 89 -15.51 -9.01 -31.96
C CYS A 89 -14.83 -7.63 -31.85
N GLY A 90 -13.95 -7.28 -32.79
CA GLY A 90 -13.14 -6.07 -32.75
C GLY A 90 -12.03 -6.13 -31.69
N VAL A 91 -11.53 -4.95 -31.32
CA VAL A 91 -10.37 -4.78 -30.42
C VAL A 91 -10.68 -4.04 -29.12
N SER A 92 -11.94 -3.66 -28.88
CA SER A 92 -12.29 -2.88 -27.68
C SER A 92 -12.52 -3.72 -26.41
N ARG A 93 -12.85 -5.00 -26.56
CA ARG A 93 -13.07 -6.01 -25.49
C ARG A 93 -12.63 -7.37 -25.99
N ALA A 94 -12.27 -8.29 -25.08
CA ALA A 94 -11.91 -9.64 -25.45
C ALA A 94 -13.13 -10.47 -25.89
N ILE A 95 -12.85 -11.57 -26.60
CA ILE A 95 -13.82 -12.60 -27.01
C ILE A 95 -14.59 -13.15 -25.79
N GLY A 96 -13.96 -13.18 -24.60
CA GLY A 96 -14.59 -13.53 -23.33
C GLY A 96 -15.89 -12.79 -23.05
N TYR A 97 -15.98 -11.50 -23.41
CA TYR A 97 -17.20 -10.70 -23.30
C TYR A 97 -18.39 -11.35 -24.03
N PHE A 98 -18.14 -11.93 -25.20
CA PHE A 98 -19.16 -12.49 -26.09
C PHE A 98 -19.48 -13.96 -25.78
N LEU A 99 -18.56 -14.71 -25.15
CA LEU A 99 -18.69 -16.15 -24.93
C LEU A 99 -19.85 -16.52 -24.00
N GLU A 100 -20.00 -15.85 -22.86
CA GLU A 100 -21.07 -16.15 -21.90
C GLU A 100 -22.48 -16.03 -22.53
N PRO A 101 -22.86 -14.91 -23.19
CA PRO A 101 -24.14 -14.83 -23.89
C PRO A 101 -24.29 -15.88 -25.01
N LEU A 102 -23.23 -16.13 -25.78
CA LEU A 102 -23.25 -17.09 -26.89
C LEU A 102 -23.52 -18.52 -26.42
N ILE A 103 -22.85 -18.92 -25.34
CA ILE A 103 -23.03 -20.23 -24.72
C ILE A 103 -24.47 -20.37 -24.26
N VAL A 104 -25.01 -19.39 -23.52
CA VAL A 104 -26.37 -19.48 -22.98
C VAL A 104 -27.43 -19.48 -24.10
N LEU A 105 -27.31 -18.59 -25.09
CA LEU A 105 -28.24 -18.56 -26.22
C LEU A 105 -28.13 -19.82 -27.09
N GLY A 106 -26.91 -20.32 -27.33
CA GLY A 106 -26.65 -21.50 -28.14
C GLY A 106 -27.30 -22.77 -27.58
N LEU A 107 -27.39 -22.90 -26.25
CA LEU A 107 -28.04 -24.03 -25.59
C LEU A 107 -29.53 -24.13 -25.96
N PHE A 108 -30.21 -23.00 -26.17
CA PHE A 108 -31.64 -22.93 -26.48
C PHE A 108 -31.93 -22.60 -27.95
N ALA A 109 -30.92 -22.69 -28.82
CA ALA A 109 -31.07 -22.45 -30.25
C ALA A 109 -31.80 -23.61 -30.95
N ARG A 110 -32.55 -23.33 -32.03
CA ARG A 110 -33.22 -24.37 -32.83
C ARG A 110 -32.27 -25.41 -33.44
N LYS A 111 -31.03 -25.01 -33.73
CA LYS A 111 -29.96 -25.86 -34.27
C LYS A 111 -28.67 -25.64 -33.46
N PRO A 112 -27.78 -26.65 -33.39
CA PRO A 112 -26.47 -26.48 -32.77
C PRO A 112 -25.71 -25.28 -33.35
N LEU A 113 -24.99 -24.58 -32.48
CA LEU A 113 -24.25 -23.37 -32.83
C LEU A 113 -22.77 -23.73 -33.05
N PHE A 114 -22.27 -23.40 -34.23
CA PHE A 114 -20.84 -23.38 -34.58
C PHE A 114 -20.49 -22.00 -35.12
N ILE A 115 -19.62 -21.30 -34.39
CA ILE A 115 -19.23 -19.93 -34.70
C ILE A 115 -17.72 -19.72 -34.54
N ILE A 116 -17.14 -19.00 -35.49
CA ILE A 116 -15.75 -18.55 -35.46
C ILE A 116 -15.74 -17.08 -35.01
N LEU A 117 -15.12 -16.84 -33.86
CA LEU A 117 -14.94 -15.52 -33.27
C LEU A 117 -13.52 -15.02 -33.55
N LYS A 118 -13.41 -13.82 -34.12
CA LYS A 118 -12.14 -13.15 -34.41
C LYS A 118 -12.00 -11.91 -33.56
N GLY A 119 -10.82 -11.66 -32.99
CA GLY A 119 -10.57 -10.50 -32.13
C GLY A 119 -9.48 -10.75 -31.10
N ILE A 120 -9.59 -10.11 -29.93
CA ILE A 120 -8.69 -10.32 -28.79
C ILE A 120 -9.14 -11.56 -28.01
N THR A 121 -8.26 -12.53 -27.78
CA THR A 121 -8.58 -13.76 -27.03
C THR A 121 -8.56 -13.55 -25.52
N ASN A 122 -7.64 -12.71 -25.03
CA ASN A 122 -7.45 -12.47 -23.61
C ASN A 122 -7.10 -10.99 -23.40
N ASP A 123 -7.70 -10.34 -22.42
CA ASP A 123 -7.33 -9.01 -21.93
C ASP A 123 -7.29 -9.02 -20.39
N SER A 124 -7.19 -7.84 -19.77
CA SER A 124 -7.19 -7.68 -18.30
C SER A 124 -8.58 -7.34 -17.73
N LYS A 125 -9.62 -7.31 -18.56
CA LYS A 125 -10.95 -6.79 -18.21
C LYS A 125 -12.03 -7.86 -18.20
N ASP A 126 -11.95 -8.82 -19.11
CA ASP A 126 -12.92 -9.89 -19.33
C ASP A 126 -12.32 -11.26 -18.99
N PRO A 127 -13.14 -12.22 -18.53
CA PRO A 127 -12.67 -13.59 -18.30
C PRO A 127 -12.08 -14.19 -19.58
N SER A 128 -10.89 -14.79 -19.47
CA SER A 128 -10.23 -15.37 -20.63
C SER A 128 -10.98 -16.53 -21.29
N VAL A 129 -10.70 -16.75 -22.58
CA VAL A 129 -11.17 -17.93 -23.32
C VAL A 129 -10.70 -19.24 -22.67
N ASP A 130 -9.53 -19.23 -22.02
CA ASP A 130 -9.01 -20.37 -21.27
C ASP A 130 -9.85 -20.66 -20.01
N THR A 131 -10.23 -19.62 -19.29
CA THR A 131 -11.15 -19.68 -18.15
C THR A 131 -12.49 -20.28 -18.57
N PHE A 132 -13.09 -19.83 -19.69
CA PHE A 132 -14.31 -20.45 -20.21
C PHE A 132 -14.12 -21.94 -20.54
N ARG A 133 -13.00 -22.30 -21.17
CA ARG A 133 -12.70 -23.68 -21.56
C ARG A 133 -12.52 -24.60 -20.36
N LYS A 134 -11.86 -24.14 -19.30
CA LYS A 134 -11.46 -24.97 -18.15
C LYS A 134 -12.42 -24.92 -16.97
N ALA A 135 -13.14 -23.82 -16.75
CA ALA A 135 -14.09 -23.66 -15.66
C ALA A 135 -15.56 -23.71 -16.12
N THR A 136 -15.92 -23.00 -17.19
CA THR A 136 -17.33 -22.94 -17.63
C THR A 136 -17.82 -24.26 -18.23
N LEU A 137 -17.04 -24.93 -19.10
CA LEU A 137 -17.53 -26.17 -19.74
C LEU A 137 -17.82 -27.30 -18.73
N PRO A 138 -16.95 -27.57 -17.72
CA PRO A 138 -17.28 -28.53 -16.68
C PRO A 138 -18.50 -28.13 -15.84
N MET A 139 -18.69 -26.82 -15.58
CA MET A 139 -19.88 -26.32 -14.89
C MET A 139 -21.16 -26.64 -15.67
N LEU A 140 -21.17 -26.42 -16.99
CA LEU A 140 -22.32 -26.73 -17.85
C LEU A 140 -22.70 -28.22 -17.83
N LYS A 141 -21.70 -29.11 -17.78
CA LYS A 141 -21.93 -30.55 -17.67
C LYS A 141 -22.78 -30.91 -16.43
N ARG A 142 -22.62 -30.18 -15.32
CA ARG A 142 -23.40 -30.38 -14.09
C ARG A 142 -24.87 -29.99 -14.26
N PHE A 143 -25.17 -29.05 -15.14
CA PHE A 143 -26.53 -28.66 -15.52
C PHE A 143 -27.13 -29.55 -16.62
N GLY A 144 -26.51 -30.70 -16.91
CA GLY A 144 -27.01 -31.68 -17.87
C GLY A 144 -26.68 -31.38 -19.33
N VAL A 145 -25.79 -30.41 -19.60
CA VAL A 145 -25.35 -30.14 -20.97
C VAL A 145 -24.44 -31.30 -21.45
N PRO A 146 -24.73 -31.92 -22.61
CA PRO A 146 -23.92 -33.02 -23.11
C PRO A 146 -22.49 -32.51 -23.44
N PRO A 147 -21.45 -33.26 -23.08
CA PRO A 147 -20.08 -32.90 -23.45
C PRO A 147 -19.83 -33.04 -24.96
N GLU A 148 -20.65 -33.86 -25.64
CA GLU A 148 -20.61 -34.02 -27.09
C GLU A 148 -21.13 -32.75 -27.76
N GLY A 149 -20.29 -32.12 -28.59
CA GLY A 149 -20.63 -30.92 -29.32
C GLY A 149 -20.41 -29.59 -28.57
N LEU A 150 -20.06 -29.63 -27.27
CA LEU A 150 -19.67 -28.43 -26.52
C LEU A 150 -18.14 -28.29 -26.50
N LYS A 151 -17.59 -27.33 -27.25
CA LYS A 151 -16.14 -27.18 -27.39
C LYS A 151 -15.72 -25.74 -27.65
N ILE A 152 -14.59 -25.36 -27.07
CA ILE A 152 -13.88 -24.10 -27.35
C ILE A 152 -12.47 -24.45 -27.82
N GLU A 153 -12.15 -24.10 -29.06
CA GLU A 153 -10.81 -24.28 -29.64
C GLU A 153 -10.17 -22.93 -29.97
N ILE A 154 -8.99 -22.68 -29.42
CA ILE A 154 -8.18 -21.51 -29.77
C ILE A 154 -7.32 -21.90 -30.97
N LYS A 155 -7.62 -21.37 -32.15
CA LYS A 155 -6.80 -21.58 -33.36
C LYS A 155 -5.65 -20.60 -33.43
N ARG A 156 -5.90 -19.34 -33.05
CA ARG A 156 -4.89 -18.27 -33.00
C ARG A 156 -5.10 -17.44 -31.75
N ARG A 157 -4.02 -17.06 -31.07
CA ARG A 157 -4.10 -16.10 -29.95
C ARG A 157 -4.02 -14.68 -30.46
N GLY A 158 -4.72 -13.77 -29.78
CA GLY A 158 -4.73 -12.35 -30.12
C GLY A 158 -4.75 -11.54 -28.84
N VAL A 159 -3.76 -10.68 -28.65
CA VAL A 159 -3.61 -9.86 -27.44
C VAL A 159 -3.83 -8.40 -27.81
N PRO A 160 -4.29 -7.51 -26.91
CA PRO A 160 -4.33 -6.08 -27.19
C PRO A 160 -2.95 -5.54 -27.60
N PRO A 161 -2.87 -4.42 -28.34
CA PRO A 161 -4.01 -3.61 -28.82
C PRO A 161 -4.57 -4.06 -30.18
N HIS A 162 -3.84 -4.83 -31.00
CA HIS A 162 -4.27 -5.14 -32.37
C HIS A 162 -5.04 -6.46 -32.52
N GLY A 163 -5.08 -7.31 -31.48
CA GLY A 163 -5.81 -8.58 -31.51
C GLY A 163 -5.28 -9.58 -32.54
N GLY A 164 -6.16 -10.07 -33.42
CA GLY A 164 -5.81 -11.05 -34.47
C GLY A 164 -5.95 -12.52 -34.06
N GLY A 165 -6.64 -12.78 -32.94
CA GLY A 165 -6.96 -14.12 -32.48
C GLY A 165 -8.19 -14.70 -33.15
N GLU A 166 -8.30 -16.03 -33.07
CA GLU A 166 -9.40 -16.80 -33.65
C GLU A 166 -9.78 -17.97 -32.74
N VAL A 167 -11.05 -17.99 -32.34
CA VAL A 167 -11.63 -18.99 -31.43
C VAL A 167 -12.83 -19.63 -32.10
N HIS A 168 -12.85 -20.96 -32.13
CA HIS A 168 -13.97 -21.74 -32.65
C HIS A 168 -14.81 -22.22 -31.46
N LEU A 169 -16.07 -21.81 -31.43
CA LEU A 169 -17.05 -22.20 -30.41
C LEU A 169 -18.08 -23.14 -31.04
N ALA A 170 -18.27 -24.28 -30.40
CA ALA A 170 -19.35 -25.23 -30.68
C ALA A 170 -20.22 -25.37 -29.43
N VAL A 171 -21.53 -25.22 -29.58
CA VAL A 171 -22.53 -25.36 -28.50
C VAL A 171 -23.66 -26.27 -28.97
N PRO A 172 -23.98 -27.35 -28.23
CA PRO A 172 -25.08 -28.24 -28.56
C PRO A 172 -26.41 -27.61 -28.15
N THR A 173 -27.49 -28.03 -28.82
CA THR A 173 -28.85 -27.69 -28.39
C THR A 173 -29.31 -28.65 -27.29
N ILE A 174 -29.99 -28.14 -26.28
CA ILE A 174 -30.63 -28.91 -25.22
C ILE A 174 -32.13 -28.64 -25.18
N GLN A 175 -32.91 -29.59 -24.63
CA GLN A 175 -34.34 -29.37 -24.39
C GLN A 175 -34.59 -28.61 -23.08
N GLN A 176 -33.86 -28.96 -22.02
CA GLN A 176 -33.96 -28.33 -20.70
C GLN A 176 -32.67 -28.52 -19.90
N LEU A 177 -32.39 -27.60 -18.98
CA LEU A 177 -31.31 -27.76 -17.99
C LEU A 177 -31.78 -28.64 -16.83
N THR A 178 -30.83 -29.30 -16.17
CA THR A 178 -31.08 -30.09 -14.96
C THR A 178 -30.80 -29.26 -13.73
N ALA A 179 -31.77 -29.15 -12.82
CA ALA A 179 -31.58 -28.49 -11.54
C ALA A 179 -30.50 -29.19 -10.71
N THR A 180 -29.70 -28.43 -9.96
CA THR A 180 -28.56 -28.97 -9.22
C THR A 180 -28.54 -28.53 -7.76
N ILE A 181 -28.17 -29.46 -6.88
CA ILE A 181 -27.85 -29.17 -5.47
C ILE A 181 -26.32 -29.20 -5.37
N TRP A 182 -25.74 -28.02 -5.23
CA TRP A 182 -24.30 -27.82 -5.25
C TRP A 182 -23.88 -26.90 -4.11
N THR A 183 -23.84 -27.48 -2.91
CA THR A 183 -23.52 -26.76 -1.68
C THR A 183 -22.17 -27.16 -1.09
N ASP A 184 -21.61 -28.28 -1.52
CA ASP A 184 -20.31 -28.77 -1.07
C ASP A 184 -19.19 -28.24 -1.98
N GLU A 185 -18.31 -27.41 -1.42
CA GLU A 185 -17.14 -26.85 -2.11
C GLU A 185 -16.00 -27.87 -2.27
N GLY A 186 -15.94 -28.88 -1.39
CA GLY A 186 -14.90 -29.90 -1.38
C GLY A 186 -13.50 -29.35 -1.10
N MET A 187 -12.52 -30.27 -1.03
CA MET A 187 -11.11 -29.89 -0.90
C MET A 187 -10.48 -29.68 -2.27
N VAL A 188 -9.56 -28.73 -2.39
CA VAL A 188 -8.76 -28.56 -3.61
C VAL A 188 -7.93 -29.83 -3.82
N LYS A 189 -8.22 -30.56 -4.90
CA LYS A 189 -7.54 -31.82 -5.25
C LYS A 189 -6.26 -31.54 -6.04
N ARG A 190 -6.34 -30.59 -6.98
CA ARG A 190 -5.26 -30.30 -7.93
C ARG A 190 -5.41 -28.92 -8.55
N ILE A 191 -4.31 -28.38 -9.06
CA ILE A 191 -4.29 -27.11 -9.79
C ILE A 191 -3.87 -27.36 -11.23
N ARG A 192 -4.61 -26.78 -12.16
CA ARG A 192 -4.31 -26.76 -13.58
C ARG A 192 -4.14 -25.33 -14.06
N GLY A 193 -3.38 -25.11 -15.12
CA GLY A 193 -3.24 -23.76 -15.66
C GLY A 193 -2.65 -23.76 -17.05
N ILE A 194 -2.63 -22.58 -17.67
CA ILE A 194 -2.05 -22.31 -18.98
C ILE A 194 -1.35 -20.97 -18.90
N ALA A 195 -0.04 -20.96 -19.11
CA ALA A 195 0.75 -19.76 -19.32
C ALA A 195 0.95 -19.59 -20.83
N PHE A 196 0.44 -18.50 -21.39
CA PHE A 196 0.55 -18.22 -22.82
C PHE A 196 1.51 -17.07 -23.10
N THR A 197 2.18 -17.16 -24.25
CA THR A 197 3.08 -16.12 -24.76
C THR A 197 2.82 -15.92 -26.25
N SER A 198 2.66 -14.66 -26.65
CA SER A 198 2.33 -14.26 -28.01
C SER A 198 3.33 -13.23 -28.49
N ARG A 199 4.09 -13.55 -29.56
CA ARG A 199 5.17 -12.69 -30.12
C ARG A 199 6.21 -12.20 -29.10
N VAL A 200 6.37 -12.91 -27.99
CA VAL A 200 7.38 -12.66 -26.95
C VAL A 200 8.13 -13.95 -26.61
N SER A 201 9.22 -13.85 -25.85
CA SER A 201 10.04 -15.01 -25.48
C SER A 201 9.25 -16.04 -24.65
N VAL A 202 9.45 -17.32 -24.95
CA VAL A 202 8.93 -18.47 -24.16
C VAL A 202 9.41 -18.40 -22.70
N GLN A 203 10.57 -17.79 -22.45
CA GLN A 203 11.15 -17.67 -21.11
C GLN A 203 10.20 -16.95 -20.15
N LEU A 204 9.47 -15.94 -20.61
CA LEU A 204 8.47 -15.23 -19.79
C LEU A 204 7.34 -16.18 -19.34
N GLY A 205 6.91 -17.09 -20.23
CA GLY A 205 5.94 -18.13 -19.89
C GLY A 205 6.46 -19.09 -18.82
N ASN A 206 7.71 -19.55 -18.99
CA ASN A 206 8.35 -20.45 -18.04
C ASN A 206 8.58 -19.81 -16.66
N GLU A 207 8.88 -18.52 -16.64
CA GLU A 207 9.06 -17.75 -15.40
C GLU A 207 7.75 -17.65 -14.61
N MET A 208 6.63 -17.29 -15.26
CA MET A 208 5.29 -17.32 -14.65
C MET A 208 4.94 -18.71 -14.09
N ILE A 209 5.24 -19.77 -14.84
CA ILE A 209 4.99 -21.15 -14.40
C ILE A 209 5.81 -21.47 -13.15
N TYR A 210 7.08 -21.09 -13.12
CA TYR A 210 7.99 -21.38 -12.02
C TYR A 210 7.54 -20.69 -10.73
N THR A 211 7.20 -19.40 -10.79
CA THR A 211 6.77 -18.63 -9.61
C THR A 211 5.42 -19.11 -9.08
N ALA A 212 4.43 -19.31 -9.94
CA ALA A 212 3.12 -19.83 -9.54
C ALA A 212 3.22 -21.23 -8.90
N ARG A 213 4.02 -22.13 -9.49
CA ARG A 213 4.28 -23.46 -8.91
C ARG A 213 5.02 -23.37 -7.58
N GLY A 214 5.95 -22.43 -7.42
CA GLY A 214 6.68 -22.20 -6.17
C GLY A 214 5.77 -21.90 -4.98
N ILE A 215 4.60 -21.29 -5.23
CA ILE A 215 3.59 -21.04 -4.20
C ILE A 215 2.75 -22.30 -3.97
N PHE A 216 2.15 -22.87 -5.03
CA PHE A 216 1.21 -23.98 -4.87
C PHE A 216 1.85 -25.30 -4.40
N ASN A 217 3.10 -25.58 -4.80
CA ASN A 217 3.80 -26.80 -4.40
C ASN A 217 4.04 -26.88 -2.88
N LYS A 218 3.95 -25.75 -2.16
CA LYS A 218 4.00 -25.71 -0.69
C LYS A 218 2.70 -26.24 -0.05
N LEU A 219 1.59 -26.20 -0.80
CA LEU A 219 0.24 -26.53 -0.33
C LEU A 219 -0.22 -27.90 -0.85
N LEU A 220 0.04 -28.22 -2.12
CA LEU A 220 -0.30 -29.51 -2.72
C LEU A 220 0.69 -29.94 -3.81
N PRO A 221 0.89 -31.25 -4.03
CA PRO A 221 1.85 -31.76 -5.03
C PRO A 221 1.31 -31.77 -6.47
N ASP A 222 -0.01 -31.90 -6.69
CA ASP A 222 -0.59 -32.04 -8.03
C ASP A 222 -0.88 -30.67 -8.68
N VAL A 223 0.19 -30.01 -9.12
CA VAL A 223 0.14 -28.70 -9.79
C VAL A 223 0.75 -28.82 -11.18
N TYR A 224 -0.06 -28.55 -12.21
CA TYR A 224 0.37 -28.64 -13.60
C TYR A 224 -0.10 -27.44 -14.43
N ILE A 225 0.86 -26.66 -14.94
CA ILE A 225 0.59 -25.47 -15.75
C ILE A 225 1.23 -25.68 -17.12
N ASP A 226 0.40 -25.69 -18.16
CA ASP A 226 0.81 -25.86 -19.55
C ASP A 226 1.45 -24.58 -20.09
N SER A 227 2.44 -24.71 -20.98
CA SER A 227 2.99 -23.60 -21.75
C SER A 227 2.35 -23.55 -23.15
N ASP A 228 1.63 -22.48 -23.47
CA ASP A 228 1.05 -22.22 -24.80
C ASP A 228 1.79 -21.07 -25.49
N TYR A 229 2.91 -21.41 -26.13
CA TYR A 229 3.69 -20.48 -26.92
C TYR A 229 3.19 -20.44 -28.37
N ARG A 230 2.91 -19.24 -28.88
CA ARG A 230 2.53 -19.02 -30.27
C ARG A 230 3.47 -18.04 -30.96
N PHE A 231 3.82 -18.35 -32.22
CA PHE A 231 4.69 -17.53 -33.05
C PHE A 231 4.08 -17.25 -34.42
N ARG A 232 4.47 -16.13 -35.05
CA ARG A 232 3.99 -15.69 -36.39
C ARG A 232 2.46 -15.58 -36.46
N GLU A 233 1.83 -16.22 -37.45
CA GLU A 233 0.41 -16.07 -37.77
C GLU A 233 -0.51 -16.62 -36.66
N GLU A 234 -0.03 -17.56 -35.85
CA GLU A 234 -0.78 -18.11 -34.71
C GLU A 234 -0.78 -17.19 -33.47
N ALA A 235 0.10 -16.18 -33.44
CA ALA A 235 0.32 -15.27 -32.32
C ALA A 235 -0.39 -13.91 -32.49
N GLY A 236 -1.32 -13.81 -33.43
CA GLY A 236 -2.05 -12.58 -33.70
C GLY A 236 -1.12 -11.44 -34.10
N SER A 237 -1.51 -10.21 -33.79
CA SER A 237 -0.86 -8.98 -34.28
C SER A 237 -0.13 -8.18 -33.20
N SER A 238 -0.10 -8.63 -31.95
CA SER A 238 0.50 -7.87 -30.83
C SER A 238 1.27 -8.76 -29.86
N PRO A 239 2.36 -8.23 -29.27
CA PRO A 239 3.11 -8.93 -28.23
C PRO A 239 2.38 -8.89 -26.90
N GLY A 240 2.45 -9.98 -26.15
CA GLY A 240 1.92 -10.07 -24.80
C GLY A 240 1.98 -11.47 -24.23
N TYR A 241 1.70 -11.57 -22.94
CA TYR A 241 1.77 -12.81 -22.18
C TYR A 241 0.78 -12.79 -21.04
N GLY A 242 0.43 -13.96 -20.52
CA GLY A 242 -0.51 -14.08 -19.42
C GLY A 242 -0.60 -15.50 -18.91
N ILE A 243 -1.32 -15.65 -17.80
CA ILE A 243 -1.52 -16.94 -17.15
C ILE A 243 -2.97 -17.06 -16.70
N SER A 244 -3.54 -18.24 -16.91
CA SER A 244 -4.86 -18.64 -16.41
C SER A 244 -4.68 -19.88 -15.54
N LEU A 245 -5.18 -19.82 -14.32
CA LEU A 245 -5.06 -20.88 -13.31
C LEU A 245 -6.47 -21.33 -12.89
N VAL A 246 -6.63 -22.63 -12.66
CA VAL A 246 -7.88 -23.25 -12.24
C VAL A 246 -7.61 -24.28 -11.15
N ALA A 247 -8.24 -24.10 -9.99
CA ALA A 247 -8.27 -25.09 -8.92
C ALA A 247 -9.46 -26.03 -9.09
N GLU A 248 -9.18 -27.33 -9.10
CA GLU A 248 -10.20 -28.38 -9.18
C GLU A 248 -10.42 -29.01 -7.82
N THR A 249 -11.66 -29.06 -7.34
CA THR A 249 -12.01 -29.62 -6.03
C THR A 249 -12.54 -31.06 -6.12
N THR A 250 -12.53 -31.78 -5.00
CA THR A 250 -13.06 -33.14 -4.90
C THR A 250 -14.57 -33.22 -5.16
N SER A 251 -15.31 -32.13 -4.92
CA SER A 251 -16.74 -32.05 -5.22
C SER A 251 -17.03 -31.63 -6.66
N GLY A 252 -16.00 -31.36 -7.46
CA GLY A 252 -16.11 -30.98 -8.87
C GLY A 252 -16.38 -29.50 -9.09
N CYS A 253 -15.85 -28.63 -8.22
CA CYS A 253 -15.76 -27.18 -8.42
C CYS A 253 -14.51 -26.81 -9.19
N PHE A 254 -14.63 -25.75 -9.99
CA PHE A 254 -13.56 -25.20 -10.81
C PHE A 254 -13.49 -23.71 -10.53
N ILE A 255 -12.52 -23.31 -9.72
CA ILE A 255 -12.30 -21.92 -9.30
C ILE A 255 -11.17 -21.37 -10.16
N SER A 256 -11.41 -20.28 -10.88
CA SER A 256 -10.43 -19.73 -11.83
C SER A 256 -9.94 -18.33 -11.46
N ALA A 257 -8.70 -18.04 -11.85
CA ALA A 257 -8.11 -16.71 -11.87
C ALA A 257 -7.25 -16.55 -13.12
N ASP A 258 -7.33 -15.41 -13.80
CA ASP A 258 -6.55 -15.15 -15.00
C ASP A 258 -6.17 -13.68 -15.16
N THR A 259 -5.09 -13.45 -15.92
CA THR A 259 -4.66 -12.10 -16.31
C THR A 259 -3.91 -12.13 -17.65
N THR A 260 -3.83 -10.95 -18.27
CA THR A 260 -3.08 -10.71 -19.50
C THR A 260 -2.33 -9.39 -19.41
N ILE A 261 -1.03 -9.42 -19.74
CA ILE A 261 -0.18 -8.25 -19.90
C ILE A 261 0.08 -8.02 -21.38
N SER A 262 -0.21 -6.81 -21.84
CA SER A 262 -0.02 -6.36 -23.22
C SER A 262 0.81 -5.09 -23.26
N TYR A 263 1.59 -4.92 -24.33
CA TYR A 263 2.39 -3.72 -24.53
C TYR A 263 1.50 -2.57 -25.03
N PRO A 264 1.63 -1.34 -24.48
CA PRO A 264 0.81 -0.21 -24.88
C PRO A 264 1.06 0.20 -26.34
N ARG A 265 0.07 0.89 -26.92
CA ARG A 265 0.10 1.36 -28.31
C ARG A 265 1.09 2.53 -28.42
N GLY A 266 2.07 2.42 -29.31
CA GLY A 266 3.13 3.44 -29.50
C GLY A 266 2.68 4.80 -30.06
N GLU A 267 1.38 5.02 -30.30
CA GLU A 267 0.83 6.23 -30.93
C GLU A 267 -0.22 6.96 -30.07
N GLU A 268 -0.52 6.48 -28.85
CA GLU A 268 -1.38 7.16 -27.86
C GLU A 268 -0.57 7.50 -26.59
N ALA A 269 0.70 7.83 -26.76
CA ALA A 269 1.52 8.44 -25.71
C ALA A 269 1.52 9.96 -25.85
N ASP A 270 0.33 10.56 -25.88
CA ASP A 270 0.17 12.00 -25.76
C ASP A 270 -0.79 12.31 -24.60
N ILE A 271 -0.21 13.05 -23.64
CA ILE A 271 -0.81 13.74 -22.49
C ILE A 271 -1.02 12.87 -21.21
N GLU A 272 -0.05 13.00 -20.30
CA GLU A 272 -0.15 12.90 -18.82
C GLU A 272 -0.42 11.56 -18.11
N ASP A 273 -0.46 10.41 -18.78
CA ASP A 273 -0.40 9.12 -18.05
C ASP A 273 1.03 8.59 -17.97
N GLU A 274 1.51 8.42 -16.73
CA GLU A 274 2.78 7.77 -16.38
C GLU A 274 2.93 6.48 -17.20
N LYS A 275 4.09 6.25 -17.84
CA LYS A 275 4.39 4.97 -18.50
C LYS A 275 4.16 3.86 -17.48
N GLU A 276 3.06 3.11 -17.61
CA GLU A 276 2.83 1.91 -16.82
C GLU A 276 4.00 0.96 -17.07
N GLU A 277 4.87 0.80 -16.06
CA GLU A 277 5.93 -0.18 -16.10
C GLU A 277 5.30 -1.56 -16.24
N LEU A 278 5.67 -2.29 -17.30
CA LEU A 278 5.19 -3.65 -17.52
C LEU A 278 5.61 -4.52 -16.34
N MET A 279 4.63 -5.07 -15.65
CA MET A 279 4.86 -5.96 -14.52
C MET A 279 5.72 -7.16 -14.94
N PRO A 280 6.80 -7.50 -14.22
CA PRO A 280 7.63 -8.66 -14.52
C PRO A 280 6.84 -9.96 -14.59
N ALA A 281 7.26 -10.90 -15.45
CA ALA A 281 6.58 -12.18 -15.61
C ALA A 281 6.59 -13.03 -14.32
N ALA A 282 7.66 -12.97 -13.52
CA ALA A 282 7.69 -13.57 -12.19
C ALA A 282 6.53 -13.09 -11.30
N ASP A 283 6.36 -11.77 -11.22
CA ASP A 283 5.34 -11.10 -10.39
C ASP A 283 3.93 -11.43 -10.89
N VAL A 284 3.72 -11.54 -12.21
CA VAL A 284 2.45 -12.00 -12.79
C VAL A 284 2.08 -13.40 -12.27
N GLY A 285 3.03 -14.33 -12.27
CA GLY A 285 2.80 -15.69 -11.76
C GLY A 285 2.50 -15.73 -10.26
N GLU A 286 3.20 -14.91 -9.47
CA GLU A 286 2.97 -14.79 -8.02
C GLU A 286 1.62 -14.15 -7.69
N GLN A 287 1.29 -13.05 -8.37
CA GLN A 287 0.03 -12.35 -8.18
C GLN A 287 -1.14 -13.26 -8.55
N MET A 288 -1.09 -13.96 -9.68
CA MET A 288 -2.20 -14.83 -10.08
C MET A 288 -2.36 -16.04 -9.17
N ALA A 289 -1.25 -16.59 -8.64
CA ALA A 289 -1.34 -17.63 -7.64
C ALA A 289 -2.03 -17.13 -6.35
N SER A 290 -1.71 -15.91 -5.93
CA SER A 290 -2.32 -15.27 -4.75
C SER A 290 -3.82 -15.00 -4.97
N ILE A 291 -4.21 -14.44 -6.12
CA ILE A 291 -5.63 -14.20 -6.46
C ILE A 291 -6.42 -15.50 -6.50
N LEU A 292 -5.86 -16.60 -7.04
CA LEU A 292 -6.53 -17.89 -7.02
C LEU A 292 -6.78 -18.38 -5.58
N LEU A 293 -5.81 -18.21 -4.69
CA LEU A 293 -5.95 -18.57 -3.27
C LEU A 293 -7.02 -17.71 -2.59
N GLU A 294 -7.10 -16.42 -2.89
CA GLU A 294 -8.17 -15.54 -2.40
C GLU A 294 -9.56 -15.98 -2.89
N GLU A 295 -9.70 -16.39 -4.16
CA GLU A 295 -10.97 -16.93 -4.67
C GLU A 295 -11.35 -18.26 -3.99
N ILE A 296 -10.37 -19.11 -3.67
CA ILE A 296 -10.59 -20.34 -2.89
C ILE A 296 -11.04 -19.99 -1.46
N GLU A 297 -10.39 -19.01 -0.83
CA GLU A 297 -10.71 -18.56 0.54
C GLU A 297 -12.12 -17.97 0.64
N LYS A 298 -12.60 -17.26 -0.40
CA LYS A 298 -13.96 -16.71 -0.45
C LYS A 298 -15.07 -17.76 -0.27
N GLY A 299 -14.77 -19.04 -0.50
CA GLY A 299 -15.62 -20.18 -0.15
C GLY A 299 -16.91 -20.24 -0.96
N GLY A 300 -16.91 -20.98 -2.06
CA GLY A 300 -18.08 -21.17 -2.92
C GLY A 300 -17.83 -22.20 -4.01
N VAL A 301 -18.88 -22.63 -4.69
CA VAL A 301 -18.76 -23.64 -5.76
C VAL A 301 -18.26 -23.07 -7.09
N VAL A 302 -18.27 -21.74 -7.22
CA VAL A 302 -17.76 -20.98 -8.37
C VAL A 302 -17.01 -19.74 -7.88
N ASP A 303 -16.06 -19.26 -8.68
CA ASP A 303 -15.37 -17.99 -8.44
C ASP A 303 -16.28 -16.77 -8.69
N SER A 304 -15.78 -15.60 -8.31
CA SER A 304 -16.50 -14.32 -8.39
C SER A 304 -16.96 -13.95 -9.81
N SER A 305 -16.23 -14.37 -10.85
CA SER A 305 -16.55 -14.05 -12.25
C SER A 305 -17.68 -14.92 -12.80
N HIS A 306 -17.78 -16.18 -12.34
CA HIS A 306 -18.80 -17.14 -12.78
C HIS A 306 -20.12 -17.06 -12.01
N GLN A 307 -20.22 -16.27 -10.93
CA GLN A 307 -21.46 -16.14 -10.15
C GLN A 307 -22.68 -15.77 -11.01
N GLY A 308 -22.53 -14.81 -11.93
CA GLY A 308 -23.64 -14.38 -12.79
C GLY A 308 -24.14 -15.50 -13.69
N LEU A 309 -23.24 -16.22 -14.35
CA LEU A 309 -23.59 -17.36 -15.20
C LEU A 309 -24.24 -18.49 -14.37
N LEU A 310 -23.73 -18.78 -13.17
CA LEU A 310 -24.32 -19.79 -12.28
C LEU A 310 -25.78 -19.44 -11.93
N PHE A 311 -26.06 -18.19 -11.54
CA PHE A 311 -27.42 -17.75 -11.22
C PHE A 311 -28.34 -17.82 -12.43
N LEU A 312 -27.84 -17.43 -13.61
CA LEU A 312 -28.61 -17.51 -14.85
C LEU A 312 -28.98 -18.97 -15.19
N LEU A 313 -28.02 -19.90 -15.12
CA LEU A 313 -28.29 -21.32 -15.35
C LEU A 313 -29.29 -21.89 -14.34
N CYS A 314 -29.17 -21.52 -13.06
CA CYS A 314 -30.14 -21.93 -12.03
C CYS A 314 -31.55 -21.39 -12.30
N ALA A 315 -31.67 -20.15 -12.77
CA ALA A 315 -32.96 -19.52 -13.06
C ALA A 315 -33.64 -20.10 -14.30
N LEU A 316 -32.86 -20.63 -15.25
CA LEU A 316 -33.35 -21.27 -16.48
C LEU A 316 -33.68 -22.76 -16.30
N CYS A 317 -33.43 -23.35 -15.13
CA CYS A 317 -33.86 -24.71 -14.82
C CYS A 317 -35.39 -24.79 -14.61
N PRO A 318 -36.02 -25.96 -14.87
CA PRO A 318 -37.40 -26.22 -14.47
C PRO A 318 -37.61 -26.01 -12.96
N LYS A 319 -38.87 -25.90 -12.50
CA LYS A 319 -39.31 -25.46 -11.15
C LYS A 319 -38.79 -26.26 -9.93
N ASP A 320 -37.84 -27.17 -10.12
CA ASP A 320 -37.07 -27.78 -9.04
C ASP A 320 -36.09 -26.76 -8.44
N VAL A 321 -35.98 -26.75 -7.11
CA VAL A 321 -35.16 -25.75 -6.40
C VAL A 321 -33.68 -26.09 -6.56
N SER A 322 -33.02 -25.47 -7.53
CA SER A 322 -31.55 -25.43 -7.55
C SER A 322 -31.05 -24.77 -6.27
N LYS A 323 -30.12 -25.43 -5.56
CA LYS A 323 -29.56 -24.95 -4.31
C LYS A 323 -28.05 -24.91 -4.43
N VAL A 324 -27.49 -23.70 -4.44
CA VAL A 324 -26.05 -23.48 -4.64
C VAL A 324 -25.44 -22.72 -3.46
N ARG A 325 -24.19 -23.02 -3.12
CA ARG A 325 -23.36 -22.24 -2.17
C ARG A 325 -22.38 -21.39 -2.98
N VAL A 326 -22.42 -20.08 -2.80
CA VAL A 326 -21.49 -19.15 -3.42
C VAL A 326 -20.72 -18.42 -2.33
N GLY A 327 -19.52 -17.96 -2.69
CA GLY A 327 -18.78 -17.03 -1.84
C GLY A 327 -19.48 -15.67 -1.75
N LYS A 328 -18.75 -14.69 -1.24
CA LYS A 328 -19.26 -13.31 -1.18
C LYS A 328 -19.77 -12.85 -2.55
N LEU A 329 -20.99 -12.31 -2.58
CA LEU A 329 -21.62 -11.85 -3.81
C LEU A 329 -20.80 -10.72 -4.44
N SER A 330 -20.41 -10.90 -5.70
CA SER A 330 -19.74 -9.88 -6.50
C SER A 330 -20.76 -8.83 -6.97
N PRO A 331 -20.34 -7.58 -7.26
CA PRO A 331 -21.24 -6.56 -7.83
C PRO A 331 -21.95 -7.05 -9.09
N TYR A 332 -21.22 -7.76 -9.94
CA TYR A 332 -21.75 -8.41 -11.14
C TYR A 332 -22.81 -9.49 -10.81
N GLY A 333 -22.56 -10.33 -9.81
CA GLY A 333 -23.53 -11.33 -9.34
C GLY A 333 -24.83 -10.71 -8.79
N ILE A 334 -24.73 -9.61 -8.03
CA ILE A 334 -25.89 -8.88 -7.47
C ILE A 334 -26.75 -8.30 -8.58
N GLU A 335 -26.13 -7.62 -9.56
CA GLU A 335 -26.86 -7.06 -10.70
C GLU A 335 -27.51 -8.15 -11.55
N THR A 336 -26.83 -9.29 -11.73
CA THR A 336 -27.41 -10.44 -12.42
C THR A 336 -28.69 -10.92 -11.74
N LEU A 337 -28.70 -11.03 -10.40
CA LEU A 337 -29.89 -11.43 -9.64
C LEU A 337 -31.05 -10.43 -9.79
N ARG A 338 -30.74 -9.12 -9.82
CA ARG A 338 -31.74 -8.06 -10.06
C ARG A 338 -32.35 -8.20 -11.46
N HIS A 339 -31.51 -8.38 -12.48
CA HIS A 339 -31.98 -8.56 -13.84
C HIS A 339 -32.76 -9.87 -14.05
N ILE A 340 -32.36 -10.97 -13.40
CA ILE A 340 -33.12 -12.22 -13.42
C ILE A 340 -34.52 -11.99 -12.85
N LYS A 341 -34.64 -11.32 -11.70
CA LYS A 341 -35.95 -10.97 -11.13
C LYS A 341 -36.76 -10.11 -12.09
N ASP A 342 -36.14 -9.09 -12.68
CA ASP A 342 -36.85 -8.14 -13.53
C ASP A 342 -37.34 -8.76 -14.85
N PHE A 343 -36.59 -9.69 -15.45
CA PHE A 343 -36.90 -10.27 -16.76
C PHE A 343 -37.59 -11.63 -16.68
N LEU A 344 -37.16 -12.50 -15.77
CA LEU A 344 -37.66 -13.87 -15.65
C LEU A 344 -38.68 -14.06 -14.51
N ASP A 345 -38.88 -13.03 -13.67
CA ASP A 345 -39.74 -13.09 -12.46
C ASP A 345 -39.32 -14.23 -11.48
N VAL A 346 -38.04 -14.58 -11.49
CA VAL A 346 -37.45 -15.59 -10.59
C VAL A 346 -36.76 -14.89 -9.43
N GLN A 347 -37.10 -15.29 -8.20
CA GLN A 347 -36.49 -14.77 -6.98
C GLN A 347 -35.68 -15.86 -6.26
N PHE A 348 -34.40 -15.57 -6.00
CA PHE A 348 -33.55 -16.43 -5.19
C PHE A 348 -33.77 -16.18 -3.70
N VAL A 349 -33.91 -17.26 -2.94
CA VAL A 349 -33.93 -17.21 -1.48
C VAL A 349 -32.51 -17.34 -0.96
N ILE A 350 -31.94 -16.22 -0.53
CA ILE A 350 -30.57 -16.15 -0.01
C ILE A 350 -30.60 -16.34 1.50
N LYS A 351 -29.82 -17.30 2.00
CA LYS A 351 -29.61 -17.54 3.43
C LYS A 351 -28.10 -17.56 3.70
N PRO A 352 -27.61 -16.88 4.75
CA PRO A 352 -26.20 -16.97 5.10
C PRO A 352 -25.87 -18.39 5.56
N ASP A 353 -24.64 -18.79 5.31
CA ASP A 353 -24.12 -20.06 5.77
C ASP A 353 -23.58 -19.90 7.21
N PRO A 354 -24.18 -20.56 8.22
CA PRO A 354 -23.73 -20.42 9.61
C PRO A 354 -22.30 -20.97 9.82
N SER A 355 -21.78 -21.81 8.93
CA SER A 355 -20.42 -22.35 9.01
C SER A 355 -19.31 -21.32 8.72
N THR A 356 -19.63 -20.21 8.03
CA THR A 356 -18.63 -19.22 7.56
C THR A 356 -18.57 -17.95 8.41
N GLY A 357 -19.37 -17.82 9.47
CA GLY A 357 -19.31 -16.66 10.36
C GLY A 357 -19.79 -15.33 9.76
N THR A 358 -20.48 -15.35 8.61
CA THR A 358 -21.01 -14.16 7.89
C THR A 358 -22.22 -13.51 8.57
N TYR A 359 -22.20 -13.38 9.90
CA TYR A 359 -23.31 -12.93 10.75
C TYR A 359 -23.76 -11.47 10.52
N LEU A 360 -22.91 -10.61 9.96
CA LEU A 360 -23.19 -9.18 9.80
C LEU A 360 -24.19 -8.85 8.68
N GLN A 361 -24.46 -9.77 7.75
CA GLN A 361 -25.41 -9.53 6.64
C GLN A 361 -26.88 -9.51 7.07
N LEU A 362 -27.22 -10.04 8.25
CA LEU A 362 -28.62 -10.16 8.71
C LEU A 362 -28.96 -9.31 9.95
N ARG A 363 -28.01 -8.58 10.54
CA ARG A 363 -28.23 -7.82 11.78
C ARG A 363 -27.88 -6.35 11.61
N ARG A 364 -28.58 -5.48 12.35
CA ARG A 364 -28.21 -4.07 12.50
C ARG A 364 -26.90 -3.99 13.28
N TYR A 365 -25.95 -3.21 12.81
CA TYR A 365 -24.66 -3.01 13.46
C TYR A 365 -24.34 -1.52 13.62
N LEU A 366 -23.71 -1.19 14.75
CA LEU A 366 -22.99 0.07 14.95
C LEU A 366 -21.53 -0.29 15.12
N ILE A 367 -20.70 0.08 14.17
CA ILE A 367 -19.25 -0.16 14.21
C ILE A 367 -18.57 1.18 14.42
N VAL A 368 -17.77 1.29 15.46
CA VAL A 368 -16.97 2.49 15.74
C VAL A 368 -15.52 2.14 15.45
N LEU A 369 -14.99 2.72 14.38
CA LEU A 369 -13.57 2.65 14.05
C LEU A 369 -12.90 3.90 14.60
N ASP A 370 -12.13 3.72 15.66
CA ASP A 370 -11.41 4.81 16.29
C ASP A 370 -10.05 5.04 15.63
N ASP A 371 -9.73 6.29 15.35
CA ASP A 371 -8.45 6.82 14.86
C ASP A 371 -7.94 6.20 13.54
N VAL A 372 -8.76 6.25 12.48
CA VAL A 372 -8.41 5.73 11.15
C VAL A 372 -7.45 6.68 10.42
N TRP A 373 -6.24 6.21 10.11
CA TRP A 373 -5.14 7.04 9.59
C TRP A 373 -4.92 6.94 8.08
N ASN A 374 -5.61 6.04 7.38
CA ASN A 374 -5.33 5.74 5.98
C ASN A 374 -6.62 5.49 5.19
N ILE A 375 -6.77 6.20 4.08
CA ILE A 375 -7.88 6.01 3.13
C ILE A 375 -7.92 4.59 2.56
N ARG A 376 -6.75 3.94 2.38
CA ARG A 376 -6.65 2.57 1.89
C ARG A 376 -7.23 1.56 2.87
N LEU A 377 -7.01 1.77 4.18
CA LEU A 377 -7.60 0.92 5.22
C LEU A 377 -9.13 1.00 5.19
N TRP A 378 -9.68 2.20 4.98
CA TRP A 378 -11.12 2.34 4.79
C TRP A 378 -11.59 1.67 3.50
N GLN A 379 -10.88 1.82 2.39
CA GLN A 379 -11.20 1.14 1.13
C GLN A 379 -11.19 -0.39 1.29
N GLU A 380 -10.21 -0.95 2.00
CA GLU A 380 -10.09 -2.39 2.27
C GLU A 380 -11.21 -2.90 3.20
N ILE A 381 -11.48 -2.20 4.29
CA ILE A 381 -12.47 -2.64 5.30
C ILE A 381 -13.91 -2.38 4.82
N SER A 382 -14.16 -1.27 4.12
CA SER A 382 -15.50 -0.90 3.65
C SER A 382 -16.12 -1.98 2.76
N ILE A 383 -15.28 -2.72 2.03
CA ILE A 383 -15.70 -3.87 1.23
C ILE A 383 -16.44 -4.91 2.09
N VAL A 384 -16.09 -5.09 3.36
CA VAL A 384 -16.68 -6.09 4.27
C VAL A 384 -18.07 -5.66 4.78
N PHE A 385 -18.40 -4.36 4.74
CA PHE A 385 -19.67 -3.86 5.25
C PHE A 385 -20.77 -3.90 4.17
N PRO A 386 -21.90 -4.59 4.40
CA PRO A 386 -22.99 -4.65 3.44
C PRO A 386 -23.68 -3.28 3.28
N GLU A 387 -23.72 -2.75 2.07
CA GLU A 387 -24.49 -1.56 1.74
C GLU A 387 -26.00 -1.86 1.79
N GLY A 388 -26.79 -0.99 2.42
CA GLY A 388 -28.25 -0.98 2.27
C GLY A 388 -29.11 -1.55 3.41
N LEU A 389 -28.53 -1.94 4.56
CA LEU A 389 -29.34 -2.26 5.75
C LEU A 389 -29.82 -0.96 6.44
N ARG A 390 -31.11 -0.63 6.33
CA ARG A 390 -31.73 0.51 7.03
C ARG A 390 -31.46 0.39 8.54
N GLY A 391 -30.62 1.28 9.07
CA GLY A 391 -30.30 1.40 10.50
C GLY A 391 -28.91 0.91 10.94
N SER A 392 -28.09 0.33 10.05
CA SER A 392 -26.68 0.06 10.35
C SER A 392 -25.84 1.33 10.13
N ARG A 393 -24.86 1.59 11.00
CA ARG A 393 -23.95 2.74 10.88
C ARG A 393 -22.51 2.33 11.17
N VAL A 394 -21.59 2.89 10.39
CA VAL A 394 -20.16 2.86 10.69
C VAL A 394 -19.75 4.28 11.04
N MET A 395 -19.26 4.47 12.26
CA MET A 395 -18.69 5.73 12.72
C MET A 395 -17.18 5.60 12.65
N VAL A 396 -16.54 6.56 11.98
CA VAL A 396 -15.10 6.63 11.87
C VAL A 396 -14.63 7.91 12.56
N THR A 397 -13.67 7.82 13.46
CA THR A 397 -12.94 8.98 13.95
C THR A 397 -11.60 9.05 13.18
N THR A 398 -11.23 10.23 12.71
CA THR A 398 -9.97 10.45 11.98
C THR A 398 -9.51 11.89 12.16
N ARG A 399 -8.20 12.10 12.04
CA ARG A 399 -7.54 13.41 12.09
C ARG A 399 -7.27 13.99 10.70
N TYR A 400 -7.50 13.19 9.65
CA TYR A 400 -7.28 13.60 8.26
C TYR A 400 -8.63 13.71 7.57
N GLU A 401 -8.97 14.92 7.11
CA GLU A 401 -10.24 15.18 6.44
C GLU A 401 -10.43 14.30 5.19
N ASP A 402 -9.33 13.92 4.53
CA ASP A 402 -9.35 13.09 3.33
C ASP A 402 -9.38 11.57 3.59
N ALA A 403 -9.27 11.12 4.85
CA ALA A 403 -9.19 9.68 5.14
C ALA A 403 -10.48 8.92 4.83
N VAL A 404 -11.64 9.59 4.84
CA VAL A 404 -12.93 8.99 4.48
C VAL A 404 -13.78 10.01 3.73
N ARG A 405 -14.10 9.73 2.46
CA ARG A 405 -15.08 10.54 1.70
C ARG A 405 -16.49 10.19 2.17
N SER A 406 -17.10 11.06 2.97
CA SER A 406 -18.46 10.91 3.49
C SER A 406 -19.24 12.22 3.37
N GLN A 407 -20.56 12.11 3.20
CA GLN A 407 -21.48 13.26 3.22
C GLN A 407 -21.78 13.72 4.67
N TYR A 408 -21.42 12.93 5.67
CA TYR A 408 -21.69 13.17 7.09
C TYR A 408 -20.37 13.26 7.88
N VAL A 409 -19.71 14.43 7.81
CA VAL A 409 -18.49 14.71 8.57
C VAL A 409 -18.82 15.58 9.77
N TYR A 410 -18.52 15.09 10.97
CA TYR A 410 -18.61 15.89 12.20
C TYR A 410 -17.20 16.32 12.63
N ARG A 411 -16.93 17.63 12.55
CA ARG A 411 -15.67 18.21 13.02
C ARG A 411 -15.75 18.45 14.53
N ILE A 412 -15.03 17.63 15.31
CA ILE A 412 -14.93 17.78 16.76
C ILE A 412 -14.36 19.18 17.06
N GLN A 413 -15.08 19.95 17.90
CA GLN A 413 -14.66 21.27 18.34
C GLN A 413 -13.88 21.18 19.66
N PRO A 414 -12.98 22.14 19.96
CA PRO A 414 -12.38 22.26 21.28
C PRO A 414 -13.42 22.40 22.40
N LEU A 415 -13.04 22.03 23.63
CA LEU A 415 -13.89 22.19 24.80
C LEU A 415 -14.20 23.66 25.04
N LYS A 416 -15.44 23.94 25.45
CA LYS A 416 -15.83 25.28 25.91
C LYS A 416 -15.11 25.61 27.21
N GLU A 417 -14.96 26.90 27.50
CA GLU A 417 -14.21 27.40 28.66
C GLU A 417 -14.61 26.72 29.97
N ASP A 418 -15.91 26.57 30.24
CA ASP A 418 -16.42 25.92 31.45
C ASP A 418 -16.04 24.43 31.53
N GLU A 419 -16.11 23.70 30.41
CA GLU A 419 -15.77 22.27 30.33
C GLU A 419 -14.25 22.06 30.44
N ALA A 420 -13.47 22.95 29.81
CA ALA A 420 -12.02 22.98 29.91
C ALA A 420 -11.56 23.24 31.35
N TRP A 421 -12.21 24.20 32.03
CA TRP A 421 -11.96 24.51 33.43
C TRP A 421 -12.27 23.32 34.35
N GLN A 422 -13.42 22.68 34.17
CA GLN A 422 -13.80 21.49 34.95
C GLN A 422 -12.79 20.34 34.76
N LEU A 423 -12.35 20.09 33.52
CA LEU A 423 -11.36 19.07 33.22
C LEU A 423 -10.00 19.37 33.87
N PHE A 424 -9.56 20.63 33.81
CA PHE A 424 -8.35 21.08 34.47
C PHE A 424 -8.42 20.85 35.98
N CYS A 425 -9.48 21.33 36.65
CA CYS A 425 -9.65 21.20 38.09
C CYS A 425 -9.65 19.75 38.54
N LYS A 426 -10.35 18.87 37.81
CA LYS A 426 -10.38 17.43 38.09
C LYS A 426 -8.99 16.80 38.08
N ARG A 427 -8.08 17.30 37.24
CA ARG A 427 -6.73 16.76 37.09
C ARG A 427 -5.71 17.41 38.03
N ALA A 428 -5.83 18.72 38.27
CA ALA A 428 -4.95 19.51 39.13
C ALA A 428 -5.23 19.28 40.62
N PHE A 429 -6.48 18.99 40.98
CA PHE A 429 -6.91 18.85 42.38
C PHE A 429 -7.66 17.52 42.59
N PRO A 430 -6.97 16.37 42.46
CA PRO A 430 -7.61 15.05 42.54
C PRO A 430 -8.20 14.75 43.92
N ASP A 431 -7.64 15.32 44.99
CA ASP A 431 -8.04 15.04 46.38
C ASP A 431 -9.15 15.98 46.93
N ASP A 432 -9.54 17.02 46.18
CA ASP A 432 -10.42 18.11 46.64
C ASP A 432 -11.62 18.32 45.72
N VAL A 433 -12.26 17.22 45.30
CA VAL A 433 -13.41 17.20 44.37
C VAL A 433 -14.64 17.85 45.03
N GLY A 434 -14.81 19.17 44.89
CA GLY A 434 -16.03 19.89 45.27
C GLY A 434 -15.86 21.20 46.06
N ARG A 435 -14.62 21.64 46.36
CA ARG A 435 -14.35 22.97 46.98
C ARG A 435 -13.32 23.79 46.17
N TRP A 436 -13.42 23.76 44.85
CA TRP A 436 -12.42 24.35 43.93
C TRP A 436 -12.35 25.88 43.91
N CYS A 437 -13.14 26.58 44.74
CA CYS A 437 -13.45 28.00 44.54
C CYS A 437 -13.17 28.86 45.78
N GLN A 438 -12.01 28.73 46.43
CA GLN A 438 -11.69 29.59 47.58
C GLN A 438 -10.28 30.20 47.67
N THR A 439 -9.49 30.23 46.61
CA THR A 439 -8.16 30.85 46.71
C THR A 439 -7.83 31.76 45.53
N TYR A 440 -7.03 32.79 45.82
CA TYR A 440 -6.36 33.76 44.92
C TYR A 440 -5.64 33.16 43.68
N LEU A 441 -5.68 31.83 43.52
CA LEU A 441 -5.17 31.05 42.41
C LEU A 441 -6.15 30.96 41.22
N ASP A 442 -7.45 31.25 41.40
CA ASP A 442 -8.48 31.09 40.35
C ASP A 442 -8.16 31.89 39.08
N SER A 443 -7.73 33.16 39.23
CA SER A 443 -7.38 34.00 38.08
C SER A 443 -6.15 33.51 37.33
N LEU A 444 -5.13 33.03 38.05
CA LEU A 444 -3.89 32.52 37.46
C LEU A 444 -4.11 31.15 36.80
N ALA A 445 -4.93 30.29 37.41
CA ALA A 445 -5.31 29.00 36.88
C ALA A 445 -6.19 29.13 35.63
N ARG A 446 -7.15 30.07 35.61
CA ARG A 446 -7.98 30.33 34.42
C ARG A 446 -7.16 30.81 33.24
N ASN A 447 -6.21 31.72 33.47
CA ASN A 447 -5.30 32.18 32.41
C ASN A 447 -4.45 31.04 31.84
N LEU A 448 -4.02 30.12 32.70
CA LEU A 448 -3.31 28.89 32.29
C LEU A 448 -4.19 27.96 31.44
N VAL A 449 -5.47 27.83 31.77
CA VAL A 449 -6.43 27.01 31.01
C VAL A 449 -6.80 27.68 29.68
N GLU A 450 -6.91 29.01 29.63
CA GLU A 450 -7.13 29.76 28.38
C GLU A 450 -6.01 29.48 27.35
N LYS A 451 -4.75 29.41 27.81
CA LYS A 451 -3.60 29.05 26.95
C LYS A 451 -3.69 27.64 26.36
N CYS A 452 -4.54 26.76 26.90
CA CYS A 452 -4.73 25.41 26.36
C CYS A 452 -5.69 25.37 25.16
N GLU A 453 -6.34 26.49 24.81
CA GLU A 453 -7.27 26.63 23.67
C GLU A 453 -8.41 25.60 23.64
N GLY A 454 -8.83 25.11 24.82
CA GLY A 454 -9.87 24.10 24.94
C GLY A 454 -9.45 22.68 24.49
N LEU A 455 -8.17 22.43 24.22
CA LEU A 455 -7.68 21.10 23.82
C LEU A 455 -7.61 20.17 25.04
N PRO A 456 -8.35 19.04 25.09
CA PRO A 456 -8.40 18.18 26.27
C PRO A 456 -7.04 17.66 26.75
N LEU A 457 -6.15 17.32 25.81
CA LEU A 457 -4.85 16.73 26.12
C LEU A 457 -3.89 17.73 26.78
N THR A 458 -3.89 18.98 26.32
CA THR A 458 -3.04 20.06 26.87
C THR A 458 -3.53 20.43 28.27
N ILE A 459 -4.85 20.49 28.45
CA ILE A 459 -5.51 20.73 29.74
C ILE A 459 -5.13 19.64 30.77
N VAL A 460 -5.20 18.37 30.38
CA VAL A 460 -4.84 17.25 31.29
C VAL A 460 -3.35 17.25 31.61
N THR A 461 -2.50 17.61 30.65
CA THR A 461 -1.04 17.69 30.86
C THR A 461 -0.70 18.82 31.83
N LEU A 462 -1.27 20.01 31.60
CA LEU A 462 -1.09 21.18 32.45
C LEU A 462 -1.67 20.93 33.86
N GLY A 463 -2.88 20.38 33.96
CA GLY A 463 -3.47 20.00 35.24
C GLY A 463 -2.62 18.99 36.01
N GLY A 464 -2.05 18.00 35.31
CA GLY A 464 -1.10 17.06 35.90
C GLY A 464 0.14 17.75 36.46
N LEU A 465 0.73 18.69 35.72
CA LEU A 465 1.85 19.50 36.20
C LEU A 465 1.48 20.28 37.45
N MET A 466 0.36 21.01 37.41
CA MET A 466 -0.09 21.87 38.50
C MET A 466 -0.43 21.09 39.76
N SER A 467 -0.85 19.82 39.64
CA SER A 467 -1.10 18.95 40.80
C SER A 467 0.13 18.69 41.68
N SER A 468 1.34 18.82 41.13
CA SER A 468 2.59 18.67 41.88
C SER A 468 3.00 19.94 42.65
N LYS A 469 2.38 21.09 42.37
CA LYS A 469 2.81 22.41 42.86
C LYS A 469 2.03 22.82 44.10
N LYS A 470 2.74 23.08 45.20
CA LYS A 470 2.14 23.31 46.52
C LYS A 470 2.09 24.79 46.91
N SER A 471 2.78 25.67 46.18
CA SER A 471 2.86 27.11 46.50
C SER A 471 2.49 28.02 45.33
N ILE A 472 1.99 29.22 45.64
CA ILE A 472 1.62 30.25 44.65
C ILE A 472 2.83 30.71 43.84
N ALA A 473 4.02 30.77 44.45
CA ALA A 473 5.25 31.16 43.77
C ALA A 473 5.63 30.15 42.68
N GLU A 474 5.42 28.85 42.91
CA GLU A 474 5.63 27.81 41.91
C GLU A 474 4.60 27.91 40.77
N TRP A 475 3.33 28.16 41.09
CA TRP A 475 2.29 28.37 40.09
C TRP A 475 2.59 29.58 39.19
N LYS A 476 3.00 30.70 39.81
CA LYS A 476 3.37 31.91 39.09
C LYS A 476 4.62 31.71 38.23
N ARG A 477 5.61 30.95 38.71
CA ARG A 477 6.80 30.59 37.93
C ARG A 477 6.47 29.79 36.68
N VAL A 478 5.57 28.80 36.78
CA VAL A 478 5.10 28.03 35.62
C VAL A 478 4.36 28.95 34.63
N HIS A 479 3.45 29.79 35.13
CA HIS A 479 2.72 30.77 34.31
C HIS A 479 3.63 31.77 33.58
N ASP A 480 4.64 32.32 34.27
CA ASP A 480 5.55 33.32 33.72
C ASP A 480 6.55 32.70 32.71
N ASN A 481 6.90 31.42 32.90
CA ASN A 481 7.73 30.66 31.96
C ASN A 481 6.96 30.19 30.71
N LEU A 482 5.64 29.95 30.84
CA LEU A 482 4.70 29.68 29.74
C LEU A 482 4.52 30.95 28.89
N ASN A 483 5.49 31.21 28.01
CA ASN A 483 5.55 32.16 26.88
C ASN A 483 6.96 32.75 26.74
N TRP A 484 7.69 32.91 27.85
CA TRP A 484 9.04 33.49 27.88
C TRP A 484 10.07 32.65 27.10
N GLU A 485 10.03 31.33 27.26
CA GLU A 485 11.02 30.43 26.63
C GLU A 485 10.87 30.36 25.11
N LEU A 486 9.65 30.49 24.57
CA LEU A 486 9.38 30.45 23.12
C LEU A 486 9.58 31.80 22.43
N SER A 487 9.41 32.89 23.18
CA SER A 487 9.66 34.24 22.65
C SER A 487 11.14 34.62 22.66
N ASN A 488 11.96 34.00 23.52
CA ASN A 488 13.39 34.32 23.64
C ASN A 488 14.37 33.25 23.13
N ASN A 489 13.96 31.98 22.97
CA ASN A 489 14.83 30.94 22.41
C ASN A 489 14.52 30.67 20.94
N THR A 490 15.16 31.44 20.04
CA THR A 490 15.04 31.26 18.58
C THR A 490 15.54 29.91 18.07
N ALA A 491 16.25 29.11 18.89
CA ALA A 491 16.71 27.76 18.51
C ALA A 491 15.66 26.65 18.74
N LEU A 492 14.60 26.93 19.51
CA LEU A 492 13.45 26.05 19.68
C LEU A 492 12.31 26.57 18.79
N GLU A 493 12.54 26.56 17.47
CA GLU A 493 11.55 27.04 16.52
C GLU A 493 10.24 26.26 16.68
N LYS A 494 9.11 26.98 16.67
CA LYS A 494 7.76 26.41 16.72
C LYS A 494 7.53 25.38 15.63
N ASP A 495 8.34 25.33 14.56
CA ASP A 495 8.18 24.41 13.43
C ASP A 495 9.30 23.38 13.26
N TYR A 496 10.11 23.12 14.30
CA TYR A 496 11.20 22.16 14.19
C TYR A 496 10.70 20.73 13.89
N MET A 497 11.00 20.26 12.69
CA MET A 497 10.58 18.97 12.16
C MET A 497 11.60 17.88 12.52
N ILE A 498 11.17 16.89 13.30
CA ILE A 498 12.04 15.80 13.75
C ILE A 498 11.90 14.61 12.80
N HIS A 499 13.02 14.11 12.28
CA HIS A 499 13.01 12.86 11.54
C HIS A 499 12.86 11.66 12.48
N ARG A 500 11.89 10.77 12.18
CA ARG A 500 11.63 9.56 12.99
C ARG A 500 12.89 8.76 13.31
N LYS A 501 13.73 8.48 12.30
CA LYS A 501 14.97 7.71 12.49
C LYS A 501 15.97 8.43 13.39
N LYS A 502 16.02 9.76 13.35
CA LYS A 502 16.88 10.57 14.22
C LYS A 502 16.42 10.42 15.67
N LEU A 503 15.12 10.56 15.92
CA LEU A 503 14.55 10.48 17.28
C LEU A 503 14.80 9.12 17.96
N VAL A 504 14.53 8.01 17.26
CA VAL A 504 14.77 6.65 17.81
C VAL A 504 16.24 6.47 18.18
N ARG A 505 17.17 6.93 17.33
CA ARG A 505 18.62 6.83 17.58
C ARG A 505 19.08 7.68 18.75
N LEU A 506 18.48 8.85 18.95
CA LEU A 506 18.74 9.68 20.13
C LEU A 506 18.27 8.97 21.42
N TRP A 507 17.06 8.40 21.43
CA TRP A 507 16.57 7.63 22.59
C TRP A 507 17.42 6.40 22.90
N MET A 508 17.93 5.72 21.87
CA MET A 508 18.89 4.62 22.02
C MET A 508 20.19 5.09 22.69
N ALA A 509 20.76 6.18 22.18
CA ALA A 509 22.01 6.72 22.69
C ALA A 509 21.88 7.20 24.14
N GLU A 510 20.77 7.86 24.47
CA GLU A 510 20.44 8.29 25.83
C GLU A 510 20.15 7.10 26.77
N GLY A 511 19.70 5.97 26.23
CA GLY A 511 19.33 4.79 27.00
C GLY A 511 17.92 4.87 27.59
N PHE A 512 17.01 5.61 26.95
CA PHE A 512 15.60 5.69 27.36
C PHE A 512 14.80 4.44 27.01
N LEU A 513 15.32 3.60 26.12
CA LEU A 513 14.67 2.38 25.66
C LEU A 513 14.96 1.23 26.61
N LYS A 514 13.91 0.65 27.20
CA LYS A 514 14.00 -0.56 28.01
C LYS A 514 13.75 -1.77 27.11
N ALA A 515 14.80 -2.46 26.69
CA ALA A 515 14.68 -3.66 25.89
C ALA A 515 14.44 -4.88 26.78
N ASP A 516 13.38 -5.64 26.49
CA ASP A 516 13.23 -7.02 26.97
C ASP A 516 14.07 -7.97 26.10
N ASN A 517 14.42 -9.14 26.63
CA ASN A 517 15.52 -10.00 26.16
C ASN A 517 15.47 -10.46 24.69
N ASP A 518 14.38 -10.24 23.94
CA ASP A 518 14.23 -10.68 22.54
C ASP A 518 14.01 -9.55 21.51
N ALA A 519 13.89 -8.27 21.91
CA ALA A 519 13.56 -7.17 21.00
C ALA A 519 14.76 -6.25 20.70
N THR A 520 14.94 -5.85 19.42
CA THR A 520 15.96 -4.86 19.07
C THR A 520 15.58 -3.48 19.63
N PRO A 521 16.56 -2.68 20.09
CA PRO A 521 16.28 -1.34 20.60
C PRO A 521 15.61 -0.43 19.56
N GLU A 522 15.87 -0.63 18.27
CA GLU A 522 15.19 0.05 17.18
C GLU A 522 13.69 -0.28 17.14
N ALA A 523 13.32 -1.54 17.33
CA ALA A 523 11.92 -1.97 17.38
C ALA A 523 11.20 -1.43 18.63
N VAL A 524 11.88 -1.45 19.79
CA VAL A 524 11.37 -0.85 21.02
C VAL A 524 11.17 0.67 20.85
N GLY A 525 12.13 1.35 20.25
CA GLY A 525 12.04 2.79 19.97
C GLY A 525 10.94 3.14 18.97
N GLU A 526 10.70 2.30 17.95
CA GLU A 526 9.57 2.45 17.03
C GLU A 526 8.24 2.25 17.77
N SER A 527 8.15 1.27 18.66
CA SER A 527 6.96 1.05 19.50
C SER A 527 6.65 2.26 20.39
N TYR A 528 7.66 2.80 21.08
CA TYR A 528 7.50 4.02 21.90
C TYR A 528 7.09 5.22 21.05
N LEU A 529 7.68 5.38 19.87
CA LEU A 529 7.31 6.45 18.96
C LEU A 529 5.85 6.34 18.54
N MET A 530 5.42 5.15 18.12
CA MET A 530 4.03 4.93 17.71
C MET A 530 3.08 5.18 18.88
N GLU A 531 3.43 4.75 20.10
CA GLU A 531 2.66 5.06 21.31
C GLU A 531 2.51 6.56 21.56
N LEU A 532 3.57 7.35 21.43
CA LEU A 532 3.49 8.81 21.56
C LEU A 532 2.62 9.45 20.47
N ILE A 533 2.64 8.90 19.25
CA ILE A 533 1.76 9.34 18.15
C ILE A 533 0.30 8.97 18.45
N TYR A 534 0.02 7.73 18.90
CA TYR A 534 -1.32 7.27 19.27
C TYR A 534 -1.90 8.11 20.40
N ARG A 535 -1.08 8.46 21.40
CA ARG A 535 -1.45 9.36 22.50
C ARG A 535 -1.55 10.84 22.10
N SER A 536 -1.35 11.16 20.82
CA SER A 536 -1.43 12.53 20.27
C SER A 536 -0.40 13.50 20.86
N LEU A 537 0.71 12.97 21.38
CA LEU A 537 1.82 13.79 21.88
C LEU A 537 2.75 14.25 20.74
N LEU A 538 2.77 13.49 19.65
CA LEU A 538 3.53 13.77 18.43
C LEU A 538 2.61 13.76 17.20
N GLU A 539 2.76 14.76 16.35
CA GLU A 539 2.05 14.92 15.09
C GLU A 539 2.88 14.39 13.92
N VAL A 540 2.25 13.61 13.03
CA VAL A 540 2.90 13.13 11.80
C VAL A 540 2.73 14.17 10.70
N LYS A 541 3.83 14.83 10.32
CA LYS A 541 3.85 15.87 9.26
C LYS A 541 4.19 15.33 7.88
N GLY A 542 4.81 14.15 7.81
CA GLY A 542 5.10 13.49 6.54
C GLY A 542 5.23 11.99 6.69
N ARG A 543 4.75 11.24 5.68
CA ARG A 543 4.86 9.78 5.58
C ARG A 543 5.76 9.38 4.42
N ASN A 544 6.30 8.17 4.44
CA ASN A 544 7.01 7.59 3.30
C ASN A 544 6.03 6.86 2.35
N THR A 545 6.55 6.32 1.24
CA THR A 545 5.77 5.57 0.24
C THR A 545 5.09 4.32 0.80
N SER A 546 5.61 3.75 1.90
CA SER A 546 4.98 2.63 2.62
C SER A 546 4.01 3.07 3.73
N GLY A 547 3.63 4.35 3.77
CA GLY A 547 2.66 4.89 4.72
C GLY A 547 3.16 5.08 6.17
N ARG A 548 4.43 4.75 6.47
CA ARG A 548 5.03 4.94 7.80
C ARG A 548 5.39 6.41 8.06
N PRO A 549 5.32 6.89 9.32
CA PRO A 549 5.80 8.23 9.66
C PRO A 549 7.25 8.44 9.19
N LYS A 550 7.54 9.60 8.61
CA LYS A 550 8.87 10.01 8.15
C LYS A 550 9.36 11.23 8.91
N VAL A 551 8.46 12.20 9.10
CA VAL A 551 8.70 13.46 9.78
C VAL A 551 7.59 13.68 10.80
N ILE A 552 7.97 14.04 12.01
CA ILE A 552 7.11 14.23 13.17
C ILE A 552 7.40 15.58 13.83
N LYS A 553 6.39 16.16 14.47
CA LYS A 553 6.48 17.44 15.19
C LYS A 553 5.82 17.26 16.55
N MET A 554 6.35 17.87 17.61
CA MET A 554 5.63 17.95 18.88
C MET A 554 4.56 19.03 18.77
N HIS A 555 3.38 18.80 19.33
CA HIS A 555 2.32 19.81 19.31
C HIS A 555 2.79 21.07 20.04
N ASP A 556 2.54 22.25 19.45
CA ASP A 556 3.11 23.52 19.93
C ASP A 556 2.73 23.78 21.40
N VAL A 557 1.44 23.66 21.74
CA VAL A 557 0.94 23.79 23.12
C VAL A 557 1.59 22.79 24.10
N LEU A 558 1.87 21.54 23.68
CA LEU A 558 2.57 20.57 24.54
C LEU A 558 4.05 20.95 24.73
N LEU A 559 4.69 21.46 23.69
CA LEU A 559 6.05 21.99 23.77
C LEU A 559 6.12 23.17 24.74
N GLU A 560 5.14 24.08 24.70
CA GLU A 560 5.08 25.23 25.63
C GLU A 560 4.96 24.79 27.10
N ILE A 561 4.26 23.68 27.36
CA ILE A 561 4.09 23.11 28.72
C ILE A 561 5.33 22.32 29.15
N LEU A 562 5.95 21.55 28.26
CA LEU A 562 7.08 20.67 28.58
C LEU A 562 8.40 21.41 28.81
N LEU A 563 8.60 22.58 28.20
CA LEU A 563 9.80 23.38 28.38
C LEU A 563 10.01 23.83 29.84
N PRO A 564 9.01 24.42 30.53
CA PRO A 564 9.07 24.70 31.96
C PRO A 564 9.37 23.47 32.82
N ILE A 565 8.70 22.33 32.53
CA ILE A 565 8.90 21.07 33.26
C ILE A 565 10.35 20.61 33.13
N SER A 566 10.86 20.62 31.90
CA SER A 566 12.22 20.24 31.60
C SER A 566 13.24 21.15 32.29
N ASN A 567 12.98 22.44 32.39
CA ASN A 567 13.87 23.37 33.12
C ASN A 567 13.83 23.16 34.64
N GLU A 568 12.66 22.84 35.21
CA GLU A 568 12.52 22.54 36.65
C GLU A 568 13.19 21.23 37.05
N GLU A 569 12.99 20.18 36.25
CA GLU A 569 13.65 18.88 36.39
C GLU A 569 15.13 18.94 36.00
N LYS A 570 15.61 20.11 35.55
CA LYS A 570 16.95 20.34 35.03
C LYS A 570 17.33 19.36 33.92
N PHE A 571 16.34 18.94 33.15
CA PHE A 571 16.50 17.99 32.08
C PHE A 571 17.10 18.62 30.82
N VAL A 572 16.70 19.85 30.48
CA VAL A 572 17.25 20.65 29.36
C VAL A 572 17.71 22.01 29.86
N ALA A 573 18.83 22.51 29.32
CA ALA A 573 19.23 23.91 29.44
C ALA A 573 19.56 24.50 28.07
N VAL A 574 19.14 25.74 27.82
CA VAL A 574 19.53 26.52 26.63
C VAL A 574 20.53 27.59 27.05
N SER A 575 21.68 27.66 26.38
CA SER A 575 22.68 28.72 26.59
C SER A 575 22.84 29.57 25.34
N ASP A 576 22.86 30.90 25.49
CA ASP A 576 23.01 31.87 24.40
C ASP A 576 24.46 32.36 24.21
N GLY A 577 25.42 31.72 24.87
CA GLY A 577 26.84 32.08 24.85
C GLY A 577 27.25 33.21 25.80
N GLY A 578 26.29 33.90 26.45
CA GLY A 578 26.57 35.07 27.30
C GLY A 578 26.52 34.83 28.81
N LYS A 579 25.88 33.75 29.29
CA LYS A 579 25.71 33.46 30.73
C LYS A 579 26.18 32.06 31.09
N GLU A 580 26.91 31.95 32.21
CA GLU A 580 27.29 30.67 32.81
C GLU A 580 26.04 29.87 33.21
N VAL A 581 25.91 28.68 32.62
CA VAL A 581 24.90 27.70 33.05
C VAL A 581 25.45 27.00 34.30
N LYS A 582 24.81 27.20 35.46
CA LYS A 582 25.23 26.61 36.74
C LYS A 582 24.97 25.10 36.78
N GLU A 583 25.98 24.34 37.20
CA GLU A 583 26.22 22.90 36.99
C GLU A 583 25.22 21.87 37.55
N ASN A 584 24.31 22.20 38.47
CA ASN A 584 23.77 21.13 39.32
C ASN A 584 22.63 20.32 38.68
N GLY A 585 22.98 19.30 37.90
CA GLY A 585 22.10 18.17 37.54
C GLY A 585 21.58 18.16 36.10
N ILE A 586 22.23 18.86 35.16
CA ILE A 586 21.73 18.99 33.77
C ILE A 586 22.01 17.73 32.95
N HIS A 587 20.97 17.11 32.40
CA HIS A 587 21.06 15.89 31.60
C HIS A 587 21.31 16.16 30.09
N CYS A 588 20.59 17.13 29.52
CA CYS A 588 20.68 17.55 28.11
C CYS A 588 20.89 19.07 28.03
N CYS A 589 21.69 19.53 27.08
CA CYS A 589 21.93 20.95 26.86
C CYS A 589 21.97 21.28 25.38
N SER A 590 21.19 22.29 24.99
CA SER A 590 21.25 22.92 23.68
C SER A 590 22.03 24.22 23.82
N VAL A 591 23.18 24.31 23.17
CA VAL A 591 24.01 25.51 23.23
C VAL A 591 23.93 26.23 21.91
N ILE A 592 23.42 27.46 21.96
CA ILE A 592 23.48 28.40 20.85
C ILE A 592 24.83 29.11 20.97
N VAL A 593 25.74 28.80 20.05
CA VAL A 593 27.05 29.44 20.03
C VAL A 593 26.96 30.74 19.25
N LYS A 594 27.10 31.86 19.97
CA LYS A 594 27.35 33.20 19.43
C LYS A 594 28.74 33.64 19.89
N GLY A 595 29.69 33.86 18.98
CA GLY A 595 31.04 34.33 19.35
C GLY A 595 31.93 33.30 20.06
N GLU A 596 32.48 33.63 21.25
CA GLU A 596 33.60 32.91 21.93
C GLU A 596 33.26 31.56 22.60
N GLY A 597 32.13 30.95 22.27
CA GLY A 597 31.89 29.51 22.46
C GLY A 597 31.55 29.03 23.89
N VAL A 598 31.57 27.70 24.05
CA VAL A 598 31.11 26.98 25.25
C VAL A 598 32.19 26.96 26.33
N GLN A 599 31.86 27.37 27.56
CA GLN A 599 32.78 27.30 28.70
C GLN A 599 32.79 25.89 29.33
N PRO A 600 33.97 25.35 29.69
CA PRO A 600 34.11 24.04 30.31
C PRO A 600 33.69 24.05 31.79
N GLY A 601 32.75 23.18 32.15
CA GLY A 601 32.25 23.02 33.52
C GLY A 601 30.89 22.32 33.53
N MET A 602 30.75 21.18 32.86
CA MET A 602 29.48 20.45 32.75
C MET A 602 29.74 18.94 32.78
N SER A 603 30.36 18.48 33.87
CA SER A 603 30.85 17.10 34.01
C SER A 603 29.76 16.02 33.91
N GLN A 604 28.51 16.38 34.19
CA GLN A 604 27.35 15.46 34.21
C GLN A 604 26.53 15.44 32.91
N LEU A 605 26.91 16.19 31.88
CA LEU A 605 26.12 16.30 30.67
C LEU A 605 26.15 15.00 29.84
N HIS A 606 24.98 14.50 29.44
CA HIS A 606 24.85 13.34 28.55
C HIS A 606 24.58 13.74 27.10
N SER A 607 23.86 14.84 26.86
CA SER A 607 23.49 15.31 25.52
C SER A 607 23.96 16.74 25.26
N LEU A 608 24.68 16.97 24.16
CA LEU A 608 25.06 18.30 23.69
C LEU A 608 24.59 18.50 22.24
N PHE A 609 23.70 19.47 22.05
CA PHE A 609 23.26 19.95 20.74
C PHE A 609 23.85 21.33 20.50
N VAL A 610 24.58 21.51 19.40
CA VAL A 610 25.24 22.78 19.08
C VAL A 610 24.52 23.43 17.92
N PHE A 611 24.05 24.67 18.13
CA PHE A 611 23.43 25.50 17.10
C PHE A 611 24.29 26.74 16.89
N VAL A 612 24.66 27.02 15.65
CA VAL A 612 25.53 28.15 15.31
C VAL A 612 24.72 29.26 14.66
N VAL A 613 24.90 30.49 15.15
CA VAL A 613 24.30 31.70 14.57
C VAL A 613 25.43 32.68 14.22
N GLY A 614 25.72 32.84 12.93
CA GLY A 614 26.82 33.69 12.41
C GLY A 614 28.18 32.97 12.29
N ASP A 615 29.25 33.72 12.06
CA ASP A 615 30.61 33.17 11.97
C ASP A 615 31.17 32.83 13.36
N VAL A 616 31.64 31.59 13.54
CA VAL A 616 32.09 31.07 14.85
C VAL A 616 33.50 30.48 14.76
N SER A 617 34.34 30.84 15.73
CA SER A 617 35.68 30.26 15.93
C SER A 617 35.58 28.82 16.45
N ILE A 618 36.33 27.87 15.88
CA ILE A 618 36.34 26.44 16.30
C ILE A 618 37.09 26.23 17.64
N SER A 619 37.69 27.28 18.21
CA SER A 619 38.50 27.21 19.45
C SER A 619 37.76 26.60 20.65
N TRP A 620 36.43 26.72 20.72
CA TRP A 620 35.61 26.11 21.79
C TRP A 620 35.56 24.59 21.71
N PHE A 621 35.68 24.01 20.52
CA PHE A 621 35.63 22.55 20.35
C PHE A 621 36.81 21.86 21.06
N TYR A 622 38.00 22.49 21.00
CA TYR A 622 39.19 22.03 21.72
C TYR A 622 39.07 22.13 23.24
N LYS A 623 38.14 22.96 23.75
CA LYS A 623 37.86 23.13 25.19
C LYS A 623 36.86 22.10 25.71
N LEU A 624 36.03 21.48 24.85
CA LEU A 624 35.02 20.48 25.24
C LEU A 624 35.62 19.28 25.98
N GLN A 625 36.82 18.83 25.58
CA GLN A 625 37.47 17.65 26.15
C GLN A 625 37.72 17.72 27.67
N TYR A 626 37.76 18.93 28.25
CA TYR A 626 38.03 19.13 29.67
C TYR A 626 36.77 19.06 30.54
N GLY A 627 35.58 19.21 29.93
CA GLY A 627 34.32 19.37 30.65
C GLY A 627 33.33 18.20 30.54
N PHE A 628 33.30 17.44 29.44
CA PHE A 628 32.17 16.56 29.11
C PHE A 628 32.51 15.06 29.19
N LYS A 629 32.79 14.56 30.40
CA LYS A 629 33.25 13.17 30.60
C LYS A 629 32.16 12.12 30.39
N LEU A 630 30.89 12.45 30.62
CA LEU A 630 29.76 11.52 30.54
C LEU A 630 28.95 11.63 29.23
N LEU A 631 29.45 12.39 28.25
CA LEU A 631 28.73 12.69 27.03
C LEU A 631 28.42 11.43 26.21
N ARG A 632 27.14 11.26 25.88
CA ARG A 632 26.58 10.16 25.06
C ARG A 632 26.13 10.64 23.69
N VAL A 633 25.63 11.86 23.57
CA VAL A 633 25.13 12.44 22.33
C VAL A 633 25.87 13.74 22.04
N LEU A 634 26.46 13.82 20.85
CA LEU A 634 27.04 15.04 20.31
C LEU A 634 26.44 15.32 18.93
N ASP A 635 25.58 16.34 18.84
CA ASP A 635 24.95 16.77 17.60
C ASP A 635 25.57 18.09 17.12
N LEU A 636 26.29 18.02 15.99
CA LEU A 636 26.98 19.14 15.33
C LEU A 636 26.36 19.41 13.95
N GLU A 637 25.09 19.09 13.77
CA GLU A 637 24.37 19.37 12.52
C GLU A 637 24.45 20.87 12.17
N ASP A 638 24.76 21.17 10.91
CA ASP A 638 24.94 22.53 10.38
C ASP A 638 26.09 23.35 11.00
N VAL A 639 26.96 22.73 11.80
CA VAL A 639 28.13 23.42 12.36
C VAL A 639 29.23 23.54 11.28
N PRO A 640 29.76 24.75 11.01
CA PRO A 640 30.76 24.98 9.95
C PRO A 640 32.18 24.56 10.39
N ILE A 641 32.34 23.30 10.82
CA ILE A 641 33.65 22.72 11.17
C ILE A 641 34.28 22.04 9.96
N HIS A 642 35.56 22.33 9.72
CA HIS A 642 36.34 21.73 8.63
C HIS A 642 37.13 20.49 9.05
N VAL A 643 37.50 20.41 10.32
CA VAL A 643 38.31 19.33 10.88
C VAL A 643 37.66 18.87 12.18
N LEU A 644 37.43 17.57 12.29
CA LEU A 644 37.07 16.96 13.56
C LEU A 644 38.36 16.61 14.33
N PRO A 645 38.63 17.23 15.49
CA PRO A 645 39.92 17.08 16.16
C PRO A 645 40.07 15.71 16.83
N THR A 646 41.33 15.28 17.02
CA THR A 646 41.70 13.94 17.52
C THR A 646 41.22 13.66 18.95
N GLU A 647 40.90 14.73 19.68
CA GLU A 647 40.34 14.77 21.01
C GLU A 647 38.96 14.13 21.09
N ILE A 648 38.26 13.98 19.95
CA ILE A 648 36.98 13.25 19.90
C ILE A 648 37.10 11.84 20.49
N GLY A 649 38.26 11.18 20.31
CA GLY A 649 38.51 9.85 20.87
C GLY A 649 38.57 9.79 22.39
N LYS A 650 38.49 10.93 23.11
CA LYS A 650 38.41 10.99 24.57
C LYS A 650 36.98 10.82 25.11
N PHE A 651 35.95 10.97 24.28
CA PHE A 651 34.55 10.81 24.68
C PHE A 651 34.14 9.33 24.72
N PHE A 652 34.67 8.58 25.69
CA PHE A 652 34.47 7.13 25.79
C PHE A 652 32.99 6.71 25.86
N HIS A 653 32.14 7.52 26.48
CA HIS A 653 30.70 7.24 26.64
C HIS A 653 29.86 7.62 25.41
N LEU A 654 30.46 8.19 24.37
CA LEU A 654 29.74 8.67 23.20
C LEU A 654 29.09 7.51 22.46
N ARG A 655 27.78 7.62 22.23
CA ARG A 655 26.92 6.67 21.55
C ARG A 655 26.34 7.23 20.25
N TYR A 656 26.24 8.56 20.13
CA TYR A 656 25.72 9.23 18.94
C TYR A 656 26.61 10.41 18.56
N LEU A 657 27.06 10.43 17.31
CA LEU A 657 27.80 11.54 16.70
C LEU A 657 27.14 11.94 15.37
N ASN A 658 26.73 13.21 15.27
CA ASN A 658 26.15 13.77 14.05
C ASN A 658 27.00 14.92 13.51
N LEU A 659 27.47 14.75 12.28
CA LEU A 659 28.29 15.67 11.48
C LEU A 659 27.55 16.07 10.20
N THR A 660 26.22 15.96 10.18
CA THR A 660 25.39 16.27 9.02
C THR A 660 25.58 17.75 8.61
N ARG A 661 25.80 17.99 7.33
CA ARG A 661 26.00 19.33 6.73
C ARG A 661 27.13 20.14 7.39
N THR A 662 28.12 19.44 7.95
CA THR A 662 29.41 20.03 8.34
C THR A 662 30.36 20.07 7.14
N GLN A 663 31.50 20.76 7.27
CA GLN A 663 32.53 20.82 6.23
C GLN A 663 33.72 19.88 6.52
N VAL A 664 33.49 18.82 7.29
CA VAL A 664 34.53 17.86 7.68
C VAL A 664 34.90 16.99 6.48
N ASN A 665 36.19 17.00 6.12
CA ASN A 665 36.70 16.21 4.99
C ASN A 665 37.32 14.88 5.41
N VAL A 666 37.83 14.76 6.64
CA VAL A 666 38.52 13.55 7.12
C VAL A 666 38.10 13.26 8.56
N LEU A 667 37.79 11.98 8.85
CA LEU A 667 37.59 11.49 10.21
C LEU A 667 38.95 11.17 10.86
N PRO A 668 39.23 11.67 12.08
CA PRO A 668 40.50 11.44 12.74
C PRO A 668 40.63 9.97 13.16
N LYS A 669 41.85 9.41 13.12
CA LYS A 669 42.13 8.01 13.51
C LYS A 669 41.64 7.66 14.93
N SER A 670 41.62 8.65 15.81
CA SER A 670 41.07 8.56 17.17
C SER A 670 39.60 8.13 17.23
N ILE A 671 38.84 8.22 16.12
CA ILE A 671 37.44 7.79 16.07
C ILE A 671 37.29 6.33 16.50
N GLY A 672 38.26 5.47 16.17
CA GLY A 672 38.27 4.06 16.56
C GLY A 672 38.34 3.80 18.07
N LYS A 673 38.61 4.82 18.89
CA LYS A 673 38.55 4.73 20.36
C LYS A 673 37.13 4.79 20.92
N LEU A 674 36.15 5.20 20.12
CA LEU A 674 34.75 5.36 20.53
C LEU A 674 34.00 4.02 20.55
N VAL A 675 34.47 3.06 21.33
CA VAL A 675 33.94 1.68 21.34
C VAL A 675 32.45 1.57 21.67
N ASN A 676 31.87 2.57 22.33
CA ASN A 676 30.45 2.65 22.66
C ASN A 676 29.60 3.35 21.58
N LEU A 677 30.20 3.83 20.49
CA LEU A 677 29.48 4.56 19.46
C LEU A 677 28.48 3.64 18.76
N GLN A 678 27.20 4.00 18.81
CA GLN A 678 26.09 3.26 18.19
C GLN A 678 25.66 3.90 16.88
N THR A 679 25.73 5.23 16.78
CA THR A 679 25.31 5.98 15.59
C THR A 679 26.38 6.99 15.17
N LEU A 680 26.75 6.94 13.88
CA LEU A 680 27.57 7.93 13.21
C LEU A 680 26.86 8.44 11.95
N VAL A 681 26.58 9.74 11.90
CA VAL A 681 25.93 10.40 10.75
C VAL A 681 26.81 11.53 10.23
N PHE A 682 26.99 11.62 8.92
CA PHE A 682 27.81 12.67 8.26
C PHE A 682 27.25 13.04 6.87
N LYS A 683 25.91 13.10 6.75
CA LYS A 683 25.26 13.38 5.47
C LYS A 683 25.54 14.82 5.03
N GLY A 684 26.01 15.02 3.81
CA GLY A 684 26.35 16.35 3.31
C GLY A 684 27.63 16.93 3.90
N ALA A 685 28.43 16.11 4.60
CA ALA A 685 29.84 16.40 4.85
C ALA A 685 30.68 15.94 3.65
N ASN A 686 31.77 16.64 3.37
CA ASN A 686 32.67 16.36 2.24
C ASN A 686 33.72 15.30 2.58
N ILE A 687 33.31 14.21 3.23
CA ILE A 687 34.24 13.17 3.66
C ILE A 687 34.86 12.51 2.43
N GLU A 688 36.17 12.68 2.28
CA GLU A 688 36.93 12.15 1.15
C GLU A 688 37.13 10.64 1.33
N GLU A 689 37.54 10.19 2.52
CA GLU A 689 37.83 8.78 2.81
C GLU A 689 37.22 8.35 4.15
N LEU A 690 36.70 7.12 4.18
CA LEU A 690 36.25 6.46 5.40
C LEU A 690 37.39 5.65 6.04
N SER A 691 38.00 6.17 7.11
CA SER A 691 39.12 5.52 7.79
C SER A 691 38.83 4.10 8.28
N PHE A 692 39.81 3.18 8.13
CA PHE A 692 39.77 1.81 8.67
C PHE A 692 39.51 1.74 10.19
N GLU A 693 39.73 2.83 10.91
CA GLU A 693 39.50 2.92 12.36
C GLU A 693 38.02 2.75 12.74
N ILE A 694 37.08 2.95 11.81
CA ILE A 694 35.64 2.68 12.02
C ILE A 694 35.36 1.20 12.31
N VAL A 695 36.20 0.27 11.81
CA VAL A 695 36.09 -1.16 12.08
C VAL A 695 36.24 -1.48 13.58
N LYS A 696 36.92 -0.62 14.34
CA LYS A 696 37.12 -0.80 15.79
C LYS A 696 35.86 -0.46 16.62
N LEU A 697 34.82 0.09 15.99
CA LEU A 697 33.57 0.49 16.65
C LEU A 697 32.62 -0.70 16.81
N GLN A 698 32.88 -1.54 17.83
CA GLN A 698 32.17 -2.80 18.05
C GLN A 698 30.66 -2.66 18.33
N ASN A 699 30.23 -1.53 18.88
CA ASN A 699 28.82 -1.27 19.18
C ASN A 699 28.10 -0.44 18.12
N LEU A 700 28.75 -0.17 16.98
CA LEU A 700 28.15 0.61 15.91
C LEU A 700 26.96 -0.16 15.34
N ARG A 701 25.83 0.52 15.27
CA ARG A 701 24.57 0.01 14.72
C ARG A 701 24.11 0.78 13.51
N HIS A 702 24.43 2.08 13.44
CA HIS A 702 24.01 2.96 12.37
C HIS A 702 25.18 3.79 11.84
N LEU A 703 25.51 3.58 10.57
CA LEU A 703 26.46 4.40 9.83
C LEU A 703 25.72 5.02 8.64
N SER A 704 25.72 6.36 8.53
CA SER A 704 24.97 7.04 7.46
C SER A 704 25.63 8.34 6.98
N GLY A 705 26.07 8.37 5.72
CA GLY A 705 26.66 9.55 5.10
C GLY A 705 27.11 9.25 3.66
N PHE A 706 27.65 10.28 3.00
CA PHE A 706 28.21 10.18 1.66
C PHE A 706 29.73 10.31 1.71
N VAL A 707 30.45 9.51 0.93
CA VAL A 707 31.92 9.54 0.80
C VAL A 707 32.27 9.76 -0.67
N PHE A 708 33.31 10.55 -0.94
CA PHE A 708 33.69 10.99 -2.30
C PHE A 708 34.86 10.21 -2.94
N HIS A 709 35.72 9.52 -2.17
CA HIS A 709 36.84 8.67 -2.63
C HIS A 709 36.90 7.31 -1.87
N THR A 710 37.76 6.39 -2.34
CA THR A 710 37.77 4.94 -2.03
C THR A 710 38.04 4.54 -0.57
N LEU A 711 37.70 3.29 -0.23
CA LEU A 711 38.02 2.59 1.03
C LEU A 711 39.37 1.86 0.91
N GLU A 712 40.37 2.16 1.76
CA GLU A 712 41.59 1.34 1.85
C GLU A 712 41.44 0.18 2.85
N GLY A 713 41.55 -1.07 2.36
CA GLY A 713 41.90 -2.27 3.15
C GLY A 713 40.83 -3.37 3.26
N PRO A 714 41.21 -4.67 3.32
CA PRO A 714 40.28 -5.78 3.45
C PRO A 714 40.05 -6.11 4.94
N THR A 715 38.82 -6.00 5.48
CA THR A 715 38.34 -6.82 6.61
C THR A 715 36.88 -6.54 7.02
N ALA A 716 36.30 -7.52 7.72
CA ALA A 716 34.88 -7.67 8.01
C ALA A 716 34.27 -6.69 9.03
N TYR A 717 33.01 -6.28 8.81
CA TYR A 717 32.24 -5.41 9.71
C TYR A 717 31.11 -6.21 10.38
N VAL A 718 30.91 -5.98 11.68
CA VAL A 718 29.81 -6.52 12.50
C VAL A 718 28.96 -5.31 12.92
N CYS A 719 27.78 -5.09 12.33
CA CYS A 719 26.97 -3.89 12.55
C CYS A 719 25.53 -4.08 12.09
N HIS A 720 24.58 -3.91 13.01
CA HIS A 720 23.20 -4.40 12.83
C HIS A 720 22.27 -3.51 11.98
N GLN A 721 22.74 -2.39 11.38
CA GLN A 721 21.96 -1.60 10.40
C GLN A 721 22.79 -0.50 9.71
N ILE A 722 23.66 -0.90 8.79
CA ILE A 722 24.39 0.09 7.98
C ILE A 722 23.44 0.70 6.93
N THR A 723 23.60 1.99 6.61
CA THR A 723 23.05 2.63 5.40
C THR A 723 24.18 3.48 4.82
N LEU A 724 25.11 2.80 4.14
CA LEU A 724 26.21 3.44 3.46
C LEU A 724 25.70 3.97 2.12
N ALA A 725 26.08 5.20 1.76
CA ALA A 725 25.83 5.78 0.44
C ALA A 725 27.18 6.18 -0.16
N LEU A 726 27.71 5.40 -1.09
CA LEU A 726 28.98 5.71 -1.75
C LEU A 726 28.72 6.53 -3.00
N GLY A 727 29.44 7.64 -3.14
CA GLY A 727 29.38 8.58 -4.27
C GLY A 727 30.65 8.53 -5.13
N ASN A 728 30.53 8.80 -6.43
CA ASN A 728 31.68 9.10 -7.31
C ASN A 728 32.74 7.98 -7.51
N LEU A 729 32.31 6.73 -7.47
CA LEU A 729 33.16 5.54 -7.69
C LEU A 729 33.78 5.51 -9.11
N LYS A 730 35.09 5.25 -9.20
CA LYS A 730 35.83 5.02 -10.46
C LYS A 730 36.05 3.52 -10.70
N GLU A 731 36.40 3.12 -11.92
CA GLU A 731 36.66 1.71 -12.27
C GLU A 731 37.79 1.08 -11.43
N ALA A 732 38.77 1.87 -10.99
CA ALA A 732 39.86 1.42 -10.10
C ALA A 732 39.40 1.09 -8.66
N ASP A 733 38.19 1.47 -8.27
CA ASP A 733 37.66 1.34 -6.91
C ASP A 733 36.90 0.00 -6.71
N GLU A 734 36.73 -0.79 -7.76
CA GLU A 734 35.87 -1.99 -7.83
C GLU A 734 36.29 -3.10 -6.85
N GLU A 735 37.56 -3.50 -6.86
CA GLU A 735 38.06 -4.63 -6.06
C GLU A 735 38.01 -4.34 -4.55
N HIS A 736 38.35 -3.10 -4.18
CA HIS A 736 38.30 -2.64 -2.79
C HIS A 736 36.86 -2.47 -2.30
N LEU A 737 35.98 -1.89 -3.11
CA LEU A 737 34.55 -1.77 -2.79
C LEU A 737 33.92 -3.14 -2.54
N CYS A 738 34.16 -4.10 -3.44
CA CYS A 738 33.58 -5.43 -3.36
C CYS A 738 34.14 -6.25 -2.19
N SER A 739 35.44 -6.16 -1.89
CA SER A 739 36.02 -6.80 -0.71
C SER A 739 35.50 -6.22 0.61
N THR A 740 35.27 -4.90 0.65
CA THR A 740 34.71 -4.22 1.83
C THR A 740 33.26 -4.63 2.06
N ILE A 741 32.41 -4.59 1.02
CA ILE A 741 31.01 -5.03 1.12
C ILE A 741 30.93 -6.51 1.53
N GLY A 742 31.73 -7.38 0.90
CA GLY A 742 31.77 -8.81 1.23
C GLY A 742 32.21 -9.11 2.68
N GLY A 743 32.97 -8.18 3.30
CA GLY A 743 33.32 -8.25 4.71
C GLY A 743 32.19 -7.88 5.68
N MET A 744 31.18 -7.12 5.25
CA MET A 744 30.15 -6.56 6.14
C MET A 744 29.05 -7.59 6.47
N LYS A 745 29.33 -8.57 7.34
CA LYS A 745 28.45 -9.73 7.56
C LYS A 745 27.03 -9.39 8.01
N ASP A 746 26.84 -8.30 8.76
CA ASP A 746 25.52 -7.89 9.30
C ASP A 746 24.85 -6.74 8.52
N LEU A 747 25.36 -6.40 7.34
CA LEU A 747 24.84 -5.31 6.51
C LEU A 747 23.39 -5.57 6.09
N GLN A 748 22.42 -4.82 6.64
CA GLN A 748 21.00 -4.95 6.27
C GLN A 748 20.55 -4.04 5.12
N ASN A 749 21.14 -2.84 4.96
CA ASN A 749 20.73 -1.89 3.93
C ASN A 749 21.95 -1.24 3.26
N LEU A 750 22.10 -1.38 1.95
CA LEU A 750 23.18 -0.76 1.18
C LEU A 750 22.60 0.18 0.13
N ARG A 751 23.15 1.40 0.02
CA ARG A 751 22.81 2.32 -1.06
C ARG A 751 24.09 2.69 -1.82
N LEU A 752 24.09 2.55 -3.14
CA LEU A 752 25.22 2.95 -3.99
C LEU A 752 24.70 3.99 -4.97
N VAL A 753 25.35 5.15 -5.06
CA VAL A 753 24.90 6.27 -5.89
C VAL A 753 26.07 6.78 -6.74
N THR A 754 26.03 6.63 -8.07
CA THR A 754 27.09 7.18 -8.93
C THR A 754 26.81 8.65 -9.25
N GLY A 755 27.85 9.49 -9.16
CA GLY A 755 27.74 10.95 -9.25
C GLY A 755 27.99 11.54 -10.64
N ALA A 756 28.48 10.76 -11.60
CA ALA A 756 28.92 11.27 -12.89
C ALA A 756 28.17 10.64 -14.07
N ARG A 757 27.81 11.47 -15.06
CA ARG A 757 27.21 11.10 -16.37
C ARG A 757 28.06 10.14 -17.23
N SER A 758 29.16 9.61 -16.70
CA SER A 758 30.10 8.73 -17.41
C SER A 758 30.68 7.59 -16.54
N GLY A 759 30.29 7.49 -15.26
CA GLY A 759 30.81 6.47 -14.34
C GLY A 759 29.90 5.25 -14.29
N ARG A 760 30.28 4.16 -14.96
CA ARG A 760 29.58 2.87 -14.88
C ARG A 760 29.91 2.16 -13.57
N LEU A 761 28.90 1.68 -12.86
CA LEU A 761 29.08 0.84 -11.67
C LEU A 761 29.29 -0.62 -12.10
N LYS A 762 30.47 -1.19 -11.83
CA LYS A 762 30.79 -2.61 -11.98
C LYS A 762 30.88 -3.27 -10.60
N LEU A 763 30.15 -4.36 -10.40
CA LEU A 763 30.08 -5.13 -9.16
C LEU A 763 30.51 -6.59 -9.40
N ASP A 764 31.29 -6.85 -10.45
CA ASP A 764 31.62 -8.21 -10.91
C ASP A 764 32.60 -8.91 -9.95
N ALA A 765 33.36 -8.13 -9.17
CA ALA A 765 34.24 -8.62 -8.11
C ALA A 765 33.53 -8.97 -6.78
N LEU A 766 32.21 -8.75 -6.66
CA LEU A 766 31.44 -9.06 -5.45
C LEU A 766 31.13 -10.57 -5.39
N LEU A 767 32.11 -11.36 -4.93
CA LEU A 767 32.03 -12.83 -4.88
C LEU A 767 31.00 -13.37 -3.88
N SER A 768 30.62 -12.59 -2.86
CA SER A 768 29.59 -12.96 -1.88
C SER A 768 28.84 -11.72 -1.35
N VAL A 769 27.52 -11.69 -1.53
CA VAL A 769 26.64 -10.68 -0.95
C VAL A 769 26.54 -10.92 0.57
N PRO A 770 26.52 -9.87 1.42
CA PRO A 770 26.31 -10.05 2.85
C PRO A 770 25.04 -10.85 3.16
N PRO A 771 25.12 -11.87 4.04
CA PRO A 771 24.05 -12.84 4.24
C PRO A 771 22.75 -12.23 4.83
N TYR A 772 22.84 -11.05 5.45
CA TYR A 772 21.70 -10.35 6.04
C TYR A 772 21.28 -9.09 5.28
N LEU A 773 21.72 -8.91 4.03
CA LEU A 773 21.35 -7.76 3.19
C LEU A 773 19.88 -7.83 2.76
N GLU A 774 19.03 -7.05 3.41
CA GLU A 774 17.60 -6.97 3.11
C GLU A 774 17.27 -6.02 1.96
N LYS A 775 18.03 -4.92 1.81
CA LYS A 775 17.75 -3.88 0.79
C LYS A 775 19.01 -3.35 0.13
N LEU A 776 19.05 -3.43 -1.19
CA LEU A 776 20.08 -2.84 -2.03
C LEU A 776 19.45 -1.73 -2.90
N PHE A 777 19.91 -0.50 -2.73
CA PHE A 777 19.47 0.65 -3.52
C PHE A 777 20.61 1.08 -4.45
N LEU A 778 20.45 0.85 -5.75
CA LEU A 778 21.43 1.24 -6.76
C LEU A 778 20.89 2.45 -7.54
N ASN A 779 21.69 3.50 -7.68
CA ASN A 779 21.34 4.69 -8.45
C ASN A 779 22.54 5.09 -9.33
N GLY A 780 22.48 4.80 -10.63
CA GLY A 780 23.58 5.03 -11.59
C GLY A 780 23.49 4.14 -12.84
N GLU A 781 24.32 4.41 -13.87
CA GLU A 781 24.47 3.50 -15.02
C GLU A 781 25.22 2.22 -14.61
N MET A 782 24.56 1.06 -14.74
CA MET A 782 25.11 -0.24 -14.38
C MET A 782 25.42 -1.07 -15.62
N GLU A 783 26.53 -1.80 -15.62
CA GLU A 783 26.85 -2.76 -16.70
C GLU A 783 26.15 -4.11 -16.48
N ARG A 784 26.06 -4.56 -15.21
CA ARG A 784 25.34 -5.78 -14.77
C ARG A 784 24.81 -5.62 -13.34
N VAL A 785 23.67 -6.26 -13.05
CA VAL A 785 23.15 -6.40 -11.69
C VAL A 785 23.89 -7.56 -11.00
N PRO A 786 24.32 -7.44 -9.72
CA PRO A 786 24.94 -8.54 -8.99
C PRO A 786 24.05 -9.78 -9.02
N LYS A 787 24.64 -10.96 -9.25
CA LYS A 787 23.91 -12.22 -9.13
C LYS A 787 23.59 -12.45 -7.65
N ALA A 788 22.31 -12.69 -7.34
CA ALA A 788 21.83 -13.03 -6.00
C ALA A 788 22.40 -14.36 -5.51
#